data_AF-A0A084VL70-F1
#
_entry.id   AF-A0A084VL70-F1
#
_cell.length_a   1.000
_cell.length_b   1.000
_cell.length_c   1.000
_cell.angle_alpha   90.00
_cell.angle_beta   90.00
_cell.angle_gamma   90.00
#
_symmetry.space_group_name_H-M   'P 1'
#
loop_
_entity.id
_entity.type
_entity.pdbx_description
1 polymer ?
#
loop_
_entity_poly.entity_id
_entity_poly.type
_entity_poly.pdbx_seq_one_letter_code
_entity_poly.pdbx_strand_id
1 'polypeptide(L)'
;MYNVSPSSFSPPEPTAVGTGNSAAATPGSTTDTASTMQQTAATGRTEMRPVKYHYADSFWCTYLISVFAASIAETVTYPLDLTKTRLQIQGEAAAVAAEGAAVKKVKYRGMLATANGIIREEGALQLWRGITPALYRHLVYSGVRIVTYDGLRKKLRNGKETFSLWQSAVAGVGAGALAQWLASPADLVKVHVQMEGKRRMLGLEPRVHSAAHAFREIVSRGGIFGLWKGSVPNVQRAALVNLGDLTTYDSVKHFIMHKTGLPDCHLVHIMSSICAGLVAATMGTPADVVKTRIMNQPTDANGRGLLYKGSIDCLQQTIGKEGFFAMYKGFLPVWIRMAPWSLTFWLSFEQIRSSLGAKLETLDKLEYRFIPAGNGVVNFKVRAPNDAHIALTTNPEESDPMLEVFIGGWKNTKSVIRKNRTKPDVAEVETPDILNAGEFRGFWIRWQDNVITVGNEGAAAAFLSYENPDPFPINCIGVCTGWGATGSWLIEPATEQSSPSAPTAAALSSGGGAACWVTAVNGEVPPNAVVGGSDGEELYIGRAQHEGGIIPGKVVASHGVCYIPWGGVENSKAEYEVLCDFNGTFVPASGSDIPPTALPAGESEDGEPLFIGRVNHEGTVTVGKVQPSHGVCYIPYGGQEMAFSDYEIYVSP
;
A
#
# COMPACT_ATOMS: atom_id res chain seq x y z
N MET A 1 22.11 37.40 -68.82
CA MET A 1 22.31 37.75 -67.40
C MET A 1 23.31 36.75 -66.84
N TYR A 2 24.49 37.26 -66.50
CA TYR A 2 25.78 36.55 -66.28
C TYR A 2 25.74 35.67 -65.02
N ASN A 3 26.15 34.39 -65.06
CA ASN A 3 27.53 33.82 -64.98
C ASN A 3 28.26 34.13 -63.66
N VAL A 4 29.04 33.27 -63.00
CA VAL A 4 29.42 31.84 -63.05
C VAL A 4 30.27 31.61 -61.76
N SER A 5 30.39 30.36 -61.30
CA SER A 5 31.31 29.78 -60.26
C SER A 5 32.81 30.22 -60.41
N PRO A 6 33.83 29.86 -59.58
CA PRO A 6 34.02 28.59 -58.83
C PRO A 6 34.82 28.65 -57.48
N SER A 7 35.01 27.45 -56.92
CA SER A 7 35.83 26.94 -55.80
C SER A 7 37.19 27.59 -55.46
N SER A 8 37.64 27.49 -54.19
CA SER A 8 38.90 26.80 -53.79
C SER A 8 39.33 26.98 -52.30
N PHE A 9 40.12 26.01 -51.81
CA PHE A 9 41.12 26.01 -50.70
C PHE A 9 40.73 25.93 -49.20
N SER A 10 40.85 24.70 -48.65
CA SER A 10 41.79 24.18 -47.61
C SER A 10 42.12 24.93 -46.28
N PRO A 11 42.50 24.18 -45.22
CA PRO A 11 42.56 24.57 -43.79
C PRO A 11 44.00 24.95 -43.34
N PRO A 12 44.33 25.28 -42.06
CA PRO A 12 44.54 24.25 -41.01
C PRO A 12 44.36 24.72 -39.52
N GLU A 13 44.33 23.77 -38.57
CA GLU A 13 44.83 23.95 -37.17
C GLU A 13 46.38 24.18 -37.20
N PRO A 14 47.21 24.37 -36.13
CA PRO A 14 47.00 24.23 -34.67
C PRO A 14 47.80 25.23 -33.77
N THR A 15 47.87 24.94 -32.45
CA THR A 15 48.90 25.30 -31.44
C THR A 15 49.13 26.80 -31.09
N ALA A 16 48.80 27.29 -29.90
CA ALA A 16 49.34 27.03 -28.54
C ALA A 16 50.38 28.07 -28.07
N VAL A 17 50.25 28.45 -26.79
CA VAL A 17 51.23 29.05 -25.86
C VAL A 17 51.41 30.58 -25.89
N GLY A 18 51.24 31.22 -24.71
CA GLY A 18 51.99 32.46 -24.41
C GLY A 18 51.39 33.47 -23.45
N THR A 19 51.21 33.10 -22.18
CA THR A 19 51.50 33.91 -20.97
C THR A 19 50.96 35.34 -20.79
N GLY A 20 50.11 35.50 -19.75
CA GLY A 20 50.37 36.40 -18.61
C GLY A 20 49.84 37.85 -18.67
N ASN A 21 48.76 38.16 -17.92
CA ASN A 21 48.85 38.84 -16.61
C ASN A 21 47.49 39.38 -16.12
N SER A 22 47.11 38.90 -14.92
CA SER A 22 46.47 39.60 -13.80
C SER A 22 45.39 40.68 -14.05
N ALA A 23 44.13 40.35 -13.74
CA ALA A 23 43.28 41.09 -12.79
C ALA A 23 42.01 40.27 -12.48
N ALA A 24 41.68 40.14 -11.20
CA ALA A 24 40.65 39.26 -10.67
C ALA A 24 39.21 39.76 -10.90
N ALA A 25 38.32 38.87 -11.34
CA ALA A 25 36.87 38.96 -11.18
C ALA A 25 36.25 37.54 -11.12
N THR A 26 35.77 37.18 -9.92
CA THR A 26 34.58 36.38 -9.53
C THR A 26 34.10 35.18 -10.39
N PRO A 27 33.79 34.00 -9.80
CA PRO A 27 33.47 32.78 -10.54
C PRO A 27 32.04 32.78 -11.10
N GLY A 28 31.92 32.60 -12.42
CA GLY A 28 30.66 32.30 -13.10
C GLY A 28 30.31 30.82 -12.95
N SER A 29 29.32 30.54 -12.11
CA SER A 29 28.80 29.21 -11.78
C SER A 29 27.91 28.64 -12.89
N THR A 30 28.19 27.39 -13.25
CA THR A 30 27.23 26.33 -13.57
C THR A 30 25.76 26.66 -13.26
N THR A 31 24.96 27.01 -14.27
CA THR A 31 23.50 26.99 -14.18
C THR A 31 22.86 26.93 -15.57
N ASP A 32 22.82 25.75 -16.18
CA ASP A 32 22.03 25.53 -17.42
C ASP A 32 21.21 24.22 -17.41
N THR A 33 20.93 23.66 -16.23
CA THR A 33 20.11 22.44 -16.06
C THR A 33 18.97 22.59 -15.05
N ALA A 34 18.70 23.81 -14.56
CA ALA A 34 17.74 24.07 -13.49
C ALA A 34 16.31 24.43 -13.96
N SER A 35 16.07 24.63 -15.25
CA SER A 35 14.80 25.17 -15.77
C SER A 35 13.75 24.12 -16.18
N THR A 36 14.04 22.82 -16.03
CA THR A 36 13.13 21.73 -16.45
C THR A 36 12.40 21.05 -15.27
N MET A 37 12.68 21.42 -14.01
CA MET A 37 12.14 20.77 -12.81
C MET A 37 10.96 21.49 -12.12
N GLN A 38 10.42 22.57 -12.69
CA GLN A 38 9.44 23.44 -12.00
C GLN A 38 7.95 23.17 -12.28
N GLN A 39 7.57 22.10 -13.00
CA GLN A 39 6.15 21.85 -13.38
C GLN A 39 5.42 20.74 -12.61
N THR A 40 5.96 20.25 -11.49
CA THR A 40 5.37 19.12 -10.73
C THR A 40 4.79 19.52 -9.36
N ALA A 41 4.73 20.82 -9.04
CA ALA A 41 4.43 21.27 -7.68
C ALA A 41 2.92 21.40 -7.34
N ALA A 42 2.02 21.35 -8.32
CA ALA A 42 0.57 21.43 -8.07
C ALA A 42 -0.12 20.05 -7.90
N THR A 43 0.62 19.02 -7.52
CA THR A 43 0.07 17.69 -7.20
C THR A 43 0.53 17.22 -5.83
N GLY A 44 0.52 18.14 -4.85
CA GLY A 44 1.00 17.98 -3.47
C GLY A 44 0.33 16.95 -2.56
N ARG A 45 -0.12 15.82 -3.10
CA ARG A 45 0.00 14.54 -2.40
C ARG A 45 1.27 13.92 -2.96
N THR A 46 2.31 13.86 -2.14
CA THR A 46 3.50 13.05 -2.29
C THR A 46 3.39 12.14 -3.52
N GLU A 47 4.14 12.43 -4.59
CA GLU A 47 4.67 11.29 -5.33
C GLU A 47 5.56 10.55 -4.30
N MET A 48 4.95 9.70 -3.45
CA MET A 48 5.35 8.31 -3.59
C MET A 48 5.15 8.11 -5.08
N ARG A 49 6.23 8.14 -5.86
CA ARG A 49 6.14 7.58 -7.20
C ARG A 49 5.42 6.27 -6.92
N PRO A 50 4.20 6.02 -7.44
CA PRO A 50 3.83 4.63 -7.57
C PRO A 50 5.04 4.11 -8.35
N VAL A 51 5.84 3.25 -7.73
CA VAL A 51 6.82 2.47 -8.48
C VAL A 51 6.04 2.08 -9.72
N LYS A 52 6.57 2.43 -10.90
CA LYS A 52 5.85 2.28 -12.17
C LYS A 52 5.67 0.78 -12.43
N TYR A 53 4.76 0.17 -11.69
CA TYR A 53 4.28 -1.18 -11.79
C TYR A 53 3.18 -1.09 -12.83
N HIS A 54 3.52 -1.38 -14.08
CA HIS A 54 2.62 -1.32 -15.23
C HIS A 54 1.57 -2.44 -15.21
N TYR A 55 0.84 -2.60 -14.11
CA TYR A 55 -0.19 -3.62 -14.05
C TYR A 55 -1.31 -3.47 -13.03
N ALA A 56 -1.25 -2.48 -12.15
CA ALA A 56 -2.47 -2.06 -11.46
C ALA A 56 -3.34 -1.11 -12.33
N ASP A 57 -3.20 -1.15 -13.66
CA ASP A 57 -3.64 -0.12 -14.62
C ASP A 57 -4.86 -0.52 -15.49
N SER A 58 -5.52 -1.64 -15.24
CA SER A 58 -6.88 -1.78 -15.77
C SER A 58 -7.73 -0.70 -15.12
N PHE A 59 -8.26 0.23 -15.92
CA PHE A 59 -9.09 1.34 -15.47
C PHE A 59 -10.14 0.88 -14.44
N TRP A 60 -10.74 -0.29 -14.66
CA TRP A 60 -11.73 -0.88 -13.77
C TRP A 60 -11.16 -1.34 -12.43
N CYS A 61 -9.95 -1.89 -12.40
CA CYS A 61 -9.28 -2.29 -11.17
C CYS A 61 -8.95 -1.06 -10.33
N THR A 62 -8.27 -0.06 -10.91
CA THR A 62 -7.93 1.19 -10.21
C THR A 62 -9.18 1.92 -9.71
N TYR A 63 -10.24 1.92 -10.52
CA TYR A 63 -11.53 2.50 -10.16
C TYR A 63 -12.17 1.77 -8.96
N LEU A 64 -12.28 0.44 -9.01
CA LEU A 64 -12.89 -0.34 -7.93
C LEU A 64 -12.10 -0.20 -6.62
N ILE A 65 -10.77 -0.32 -6.68
CA ILE A 65 -9.89 -0.11 -5.52
C ILE A 65 -10.10 1.29 -4.94
N SER A 66 -10.12 2.32 -5.80
CA SER A 66 -10.39 3.70 -5.38
C SER A 66 -11.75 3.86 -4.69
N VAL A 67 -12.79 3.21 -5.21
CA VAL A 67 -14.13 3.26 -4.61
C VAL A 67 -14.17 2.56 -3.26
N PHE A 68 -13.56 1.38 -3.12
CA PHE A 68 -13.52 0.67 -1.85
C PHE A 68 -12.72 1.45 -0.81
N ALA A 69 -11.52 1.93 -1.16
CA ALA A 69 -10.70 2.76 -0.29
C ALA A 69 -11.44 4.04 0.15
N ALA A 70 -12.12 4.72 -0.78
CA ALA A 70 -12.92 5.91 -0.45
C ALA A 70 -14.13 5.61 0.44
N SER A 71 -14.74 4.42 0.27
CA SER A 71 -15.86 3.95 1.08
C SER A 71 -15.42 3.64 2.51
N ILE A 72 -14.26 3.01 2.70
CA ILE A 72 -13.67 2.76 4.03
C ILE A 72 -13.35 4.09 4.72
N ALA A 73 -12.65 5.00 4.04
CA ALA A 73 -12.31 6.31 4.57
C ALA A 73 -13.55 7.15 4.95
N GLU A 74 -14.60 7.11 4.14
CA GLU A 74 -15.86 7.79 4.44
C GLU A 74 -16.56 7.15 5.64
N THR A 75 -16.55 5.82 5.77
CA THR A 75 -17.16 5.11 6.91
C THR A 75 -16.48 5.48 8.23
N VAL A 76 -15.14 5.48 8.26
CA VAL A 76 -14.35 5.82 9.45
C VAL A 76 -14.59 7.27 9.89
N THR A 77 -14.67 8.19 8.93
CA THR A 77 -14.80 9.62 9.21
C THR A 77 -16.23 10.16 9.19
N TYR A 78 -17.21 9.28 8.99
CA TYR A 78 -18.62 9.63 8.85
C TYR A 78 -19.19 10.39 10.07
N PRO A 79 -18.85 10.07 11.33
CA PRO A 79 -19.33 10.82 12.50
C PRO A 79 -19.00 12.32 12.45
N LEU A 80 -17.83 12.69 11.90
CA LEU A 80 -17.43 14.09 11.72
C LEU A 80 -18.27 14.78 10.64
N ASP A 81 -18.58 14.06 9.55
CA ASP A 81 -19.44 14.57 8.47
C ASP A 81 -20.88 14.80 8.95
N LEU A 82 -21.46 13.87 9.72
CA LEU A 82 -22.80 14.05 10.29
C LEU A 82 -22.83 15.26 11.24
N THR A 83 -21.83 15.38 12.11
CA THR A 83 -21.74 16.49 13.07
C THR A 83 -21.63 17.84 12.35
N LYS A 84 -20.82 17.90 11.29
CA LYS A 84 -20.73 19.06 10.39
C LYS A 84 -22.11 19.42 9.81
N THR A 85 -22.79 18.48 9.15
CA THR A 85 -24.09 18.74 8.49
C THR A 85 -25.10 19.31 9.49
N ARG A 86 -25.16 18.76 10.71
CA ARG A 86 -26.08 19.26 11.75
C ARG A 86 -25.75 20.68 12.21
N LEU A 87 -24.46 21.01 12.37
CA LEU A 87 -24.01 22.35 12.73
C LEU A 87 -24.35 23.39 11.65
N GLN A 88 -24.18 23.04 10.37
CA GLN A 88 -24.41 23.96 9.25
C GLN A 88 -25.88 24.39 9.11
N ILE A 89 -26.80 23.53 9.54
CA ILE A 89 -28.24 23.77 9.52
C ILE A 89 -28.75 24.37 10.85
N GLN A 90 -27.89 24.55 11.87
CA GLN A 90 -28.29 25.34 13.04
C GLN A 90 -28.51 26.80 12.62
N GLY A 91 -29.73 27.31 12.78
CA GLY A 91 -30.13 28.66 12.34
C GLY A 91 -31.41 28.69 11.50
N GLU A 92 -31.65 27.66 10.67
CA GLU A 92 -32.87 27.58 9.84
C GLU A 92 -34.16 27.58 10.66
N ALA A 93 -34.14 26.95 11.84
CA ALA A 93 -35.27 26.93 12.77
C ALA A 93 -35.63 28.32 13.32
N ALA A 94 -34.67 29.25 13.40
CA ALA A 94 -34.95 30.64 13.78
C ALA A 94 -35.61 31.42 12.63
N ALA A 95 -35.37 31.05 11.37
CA ALA A 95 -36.07 31.60 10.22
C ALA A 95 -37.52 31.08 10.12
N VAL A 96 -37.77 29.81 10.49
CA VAL A 96 -39.12 29.21 10.56
C VAL A 96 -39.93 29.74 11.75
N ALA A 97 -39.27 30.02 12.89
CA ALA A 97 -39.93 30.59 14.07
C ALA A 97 -40.46 32.02 13.85
N ALA A 98 -39.97 32.74 12.83
CA ALA A 98 -40.50 34.05 12.45
C ALA A 98 -41.89 33.98 11.77
N GLU A 99 -42.33 32.80 11.31
CA GLU A 99 -43.63 32.57 10.65
C GLU A 99 -44.70 31.91 11.56
N GLY A 100 -44.53 31.96 12.89
CA GLY A 100 -45.62 31.65 13.84
C GLY A 100 -45.71 30.22 14.36
N ALA A 101 -44.77 29.32 14.02
CA ALA A 101 -44.66 28.02 14.68
C ALA A 101 -43.80 28.12 15.95
N ALA A 102 -44.33 27.68 17.09
CA ALA A 102 -43.63 27.61 18.38
C ALA A 102 -42.52 26.54 18.35
N VAL A 103 -41.44 26.79 17.61
CA VAL A 103 -40.29 25.89 17.54
C VAL A 103 -39.39 26.14 18.75
N LYS A 104 -39.20 25.12 19.59
CA LYS A 104 -38.23 25.13 20.71
C LYS A 104 -36.90 25.70 20.23
N LYS A 105 -36.42 26.80 20.83
CA LYS A 105 -35.08 27.38 20.56
C LYS A 105 -34.02 26.30 20.81
N VAL A 106 -33.50 25.70 19.74
CA VAL A 106 -32.39 24.75 19.85
C VAL A 106 -31.14 25.54 20.25
N LYS A 107 -30.60 25.26 21.44
CA LYS A 107 -29.36 25.87 21.93
C LYS A 107 -28.22 25.60 20.94
N TYR A 108 -27.45 26.63 20.62
CA TYR A 108 -26.21 26.48 19.87
C TYR A 108 -25.29 25.49 20.60
N ARG A 109 -24.97 24.38 19.93
CA ARG A 109 -24.08 23.34 20.45
C ARG A 109 -22.83 23.33 19.58
N GLY A 110 -21.65 23.34 20.21
CA GLY A 110 -20.40 23.07 19.51
C GLY A 110 -20.33 21.65 18.96
N MET A 111 -19.22 21.29 18.30
CA MET A 111 -19.01 19.97 17.69
C MET A 111 -19.20 18.81 18.69
N LEU A 112 -18.48 18.83 19.82
CA LEU A 112 -18.54 17.78 20.84
C LEU A 112 -19.92 17.69 21.50
N ALA A 113 -20.55 18.84 21.77
CA ALA A 113 -21.90 18.87 22.33
C ALA A 113 -22.95 18.34 21.34
N THR A 114 -22.75 18.55 20.04
CA THR A 114 -23.62 18.00 18.99
C THR A 114 -23.43 16.49 18.87
N ALA A 115 -22.19 16.00 18.86
CA ALA A 115 -21.88 14.57 18.82
C ALA A 115 -22.41 13.82 20.07
N ASN A 116 -22.15 14.34 21.27
CA ASN A 116 -22.67 13.77 22.51
C ASN A 116 -24.21 13.83 22.57
N GLY A 117 -24.81 14.89 22.02
CA GLY A 117 -26.26 14.99 21.85
C GLY A 117 -26.83 13.87 20.98
N ILE A 118 -26.21 13.58 19.83
CA ILE A 118 -26.62 12.46 18.96
C ILE A 118 -26.54 11.13 19.71
N ILE A 119 -25.42 10.87 20.39
CA ILE A 119 -25.22 9.59 21.10
C ILE A 119 -26.27 9.40 22.20
N ARG A 120 -26.52 10.45 23.01
CA ARG A 120 -27.46 10.37 24.13
C ARG A 120 -28.93 10.37 23.71
N GLU A 121 -29.28 11.11 22.66
CA GLU A 121 -30.68 11.35 22.29
C GLU A 121 -31.16 10.39 21.17
N GLU A 122 -30.27 9.92 20.29
CA GLU A 122 -30.60 9.05 19.15
C GLU A 122 -29.91 7.67 19.18
N GLY A 123 -28.82 7.55 19.94
CA GLY A 123 -28.01 6.33 20.06
C GLY A 123 -26.71 6.39 19.24
N ALA A 124 -25.69 5.63 19.66
CA ALA A 124 -24.34 5.68 19.10
C ALA A 124 -24.29 5.33 17.59
N LEU A 125 -25.05 4.32 17.15
CA LEU A 125 -25.11 3.90 15.75
C LEU A 125 -25.72 4.97 14.82
N GLN A 126 -26.45 5.94 15.36
CA GLN A 126 -27.03 7.03 14.55
C GLN A 126 -25.98 8.02 14.05
N LEU A 127 -24.73 7.94 14.54
CA LEU A 127 -23.61 8.68 13.95
C LEU A 127 -23.36 8.30 12.48
N TRP A 128 -23.75 7.10 12.04
CA TRP A 128 -23.63 6.62 10.65
C TRP A 128 -24.90 6.79 9.81
N ARG A 129 -25.88 7.54 10.30
CA ARG A 129 -27.14 7.76 9.58
C ARG A 129 -26.88 8.49 8.25
N GLY A 130 -27.28 7.86 7.14
CA GLY A 130 -27.07 8.37 5.78
C GLY A 130 -25.79 7.89 5.10
N ILE A 131 -25.09 6.89 5.68
CA ILE A 131 -23.88 6.34 5.06
C ILE A 131 -24.15 5.74 3.67
N THR A 132 -25.30 5.07 3.48
CA THR A 132 -25.65 4.41 2.21
C THR A 132 -25.60 5.36 0.99
N PRO A 133 -26.29 6.53 0.97
CA PRO A 133 -26.14 7.48 -0.13
C PRO A 133 -24.73 8.08 -0.22
N ALA A 134 -23.97 8.16 0.88
CA ALA A 134 -22.57 8.59 0.83
C ALA A 134 -21.66 7.56 0.13
N LEU A 135 -21.91 6.27 0.29
CA LEU A 135 -21.19 5.21 -0.43
C LEU A 135 -21.57 5.20 -1.93
N TYR A 136 -22.86 5.32 -2.26
CA TYR A 136 -23.29 5.45 -3.66
C TYR A 136 -22.65 6.63 -4.38
N ARG A 137 -22.44 7.73 -3.66
CA ARG A 137 -21.73 8.90 -4.19
C ARG A 137 -20.32 8.55 -4.67
N HIS A 138 -19.58 7.70 -3.96
CA HIS A 138 -18.20 7.36 -4.32
C HIS A 138 -18.11 6.52 -5.59
N LEU A 139 -19.08 5.65 -5.85
CA LEU A 139 -19.20 4.93 -7.12
C LEU A 139 -19.27 5.95 -8.28
N VAL A 140 -20.28 6.83 -8.26
CA VAL A 140 -20.49 7.78 -9.36
C VAL A 140 -19.36 8.81 -9.46
N TYR A 141 -19.00 9.44 -8.34
CA TYR A 141 -18.05 10.55 -8.32
C TYR A 141 -16.65 10.13 -8.76
N SER A 142 -16.12 9.04 -8.20
CA SER A 142 -14.74 8.62 -8.46
C SER A 142 -14.55 8.21 -9.92
N GLY A 143 -15.51 7.49 -10.49
CA GLY A 143 -15.43 6.97 -11.86
C GLY A 143 -15.50 8.10 -12.87
N VAL A 144 -16.52 8.96 -12.74
CA VAL A 144 -16.69 10.12 -13.63
C VAL A 144 -15.47 11.04 -13.55
N ARG A 145 -14.96 11.32 -12.35
CA ARG A 145 -13.82 12.22 -12.17
C ARG A 145 -12.58 11.70 -12.89
N ILE A 146 -12.25 10.41 -12.75
CA ILE A 146 -11.06 9.81 -13.38
C ILE A 146 -11.20 9.82 -14.90
N VAL A 147 -12.32 9.32 -15.45
CA VAL A 147 -12.55 9.27 -16.91
C VAL A 147 -12.51 10.66 -17.53
N THR A 148 -13.18 11.62 -16.87
CA THR A 148 -13.27 12.98 -17.38
C THR A 148 -11.93 13.69 -17.28
N TYR A 149 -11.17 13.48 -16.19
CA TYR A 149 -9.84 14.06 -16.03
C TYR A 149 -8.86 13.51 -17.06
N ASP A 150 -8.83 12.19 -17.28
CA ASP A 150 -7.98 11.58 -18.30
C ASP A 150 -8.35 12.04 -19.71
N GLY A 151 -9.65 12.09 -20.03
CA GLY A 151 -10.14 12.62 -21.30
C GLY A 151 -9.79 14.10 -21.54
N LEU A 152 -9.98 14.95 -20.52
CA LEU A 152 -9.61 16.36 -20.58
C LEU A 152 -8.09 16.55 -20.71
N ARG A 153 -7.31 15.79 -19.93
CA ARG A 153 -5.85 15.83 -19.96
C ARG A 153 -5.33 15.42 -21.34
N LYS A 154 -5.83 14.33 -21.94
CA LYS A 154 -5.44 13.88 -23.29
C LYS A 154 -5.73 14.94 -24.36
N LYS A 155 -6.91 15.58 -24.30
CA LYS A 155 -7.28 16.67 -25.22
C LYS A 155 -6.44 17.93 -25.00
N LEU A 156 -6.20 18.34 -23.76
CA LEU A 156 -5.45 19.55 -23.44
C LEU A 156 -3.94 19.41 -23.72
N ARG A 157 -3.41 18.18 -23.66
CA ARG A 157 -1.99 17.90 -23.89
C ARG A 157 -1.56 18.17 -25.35
N ASN A 158 -2.46 18.08 -26.34
CA ASN A 158 -2.21 18.47 -27.75
C ASN A 158 -0.80 18.12 -28.28
N GLY A 159 -0.30 16.92 -27.98
CA GLY A 159 1.02 16.45 -28.44
C GLY A 159 2.25 17.12 -27.79
N LYS A 160 2.09 18.03 -26.82
CA LYS A 160 3.20 18.64 -26.08
C LYS A 160 3.64 17.75 -24.91
N GLU A 161 4.94 17.63 -24.70
CA GLU A 161 5.54 16.80 -23.63
C GLU A 161 5.27 17.37 -22.23
N THR A 162 5.11 18.69 -22.10
CA THR A 162 4.90 19.37 -20.82
C THR A 162 3.44 19.76 -20.62
N PHE A 163 2.87 19.30 -19.50
CA PHE A 163 1.50 19.61 -19.10
C PHE A 163 1.53 20.73 -18.05
N SER A 164 1.12 21.94 -18.43
CA SER A 164 1.24 23.12 -17.56
C SER A 164 0.32 23.00 -16.33
N LEU A 165 0.77 23.53 -15.18
CA LEU A 165 0.04 23.48 -13.91
C LEU A 165 -1.39 24.06 -14.02
N TRP A 166 -1.57 25.16 -14.76
CA TRP A 166 -2.90 25.74 -14.95
C TRP A 166 -3.82 24.84 -15.79
N GLN A 167 -3.26 24.12 -16.78
CA GLN A 167 -4.02 23.17 -17.60
C GLN A 167 -4.47 21.97 -16.75
N SER A 168 -3.60 21.51 -15.84
CA SER A 168 -3.94 20.51 -14.83
C SER A 168 -5.04 20.97 -13.89
N ALA A 169 -4.94 22.20 -13.38
CA ALA A 169 -5.94 22.80 -12.51
C ALA A 169 -7.30 22.89 -13.22
N VAL A 170 -7.34 23.38 -14.47
CA VAL A 170 -8.57 23.50 -15.25
C VAL A 170 -9.17 22.12 -15.57
N ALA A 171 -8.34 21.14 -15.96
CA ALA A 171 -8.79 19.77 -16.19
C ALA A 171 -9.36 19.14 -14.90
N GLY A 172 -8.70 19.34 -13.76
CA GLY A 172 -9.12 18.85 -12.45
C GLY A 172 -10.42 19.48 -11.97
N VAL A 173 -10.55 20.80 -12.08
CA VAL A 173 -11.78 21.54 -11.73
C VAL A 173 -12.93 21.14 -12.65
N GLY A 174 -12.70 21.05 -13.96
CA GLY A 174 -13.73 20.65 -14.93
C GLY A 174 -14.21 19.22 -14.71
N ALA A 175 -13.29 18.27 -14.53
CA ALA A 175 -13.63 16.88 -14.22
C ALA A 175 -14.35 16.74 -12.88
N GLY A 176 -13.88 17.47 -11.85
CA GLY A 176 -14.50 17.52 -10.54
C GLY A 176 -15.92 18.12 -10.57
N ALA A 177 -16.14 19.17 -11.37
CA ALA A 177 -17.44 19.79 -11.55
C ALA A 177 -18.46 18.84 -12.19
N LEU A 178 -18.08 18.15 -13.27
CA LEU A 178 -18.94 17.17 -13.94
C LEU A 178 -19.27 15.99 -13.01
N ALA A 179 -18.24 15.44 -12.34
CA ALA A 179 -18.42 14.37 -11.38
C ALA A 179 -19.33 14.79 -10.22
N GLN A 180 -19.17 16.01 -9.71
CA GLN A 180 -19.99 16.54 -8.63
C GLN A 180 -21.43 16.80 -9.07
N TRP A 181 -21.63 17.25 -10.31
CA TRP A 181 -22.96 17.42 -10.87
C TRP A 181 -23.67 16.06 -10.99
N LEU A 182 -23.02 15.02 -11.52
CA LEU A 182 -23.60 13.67 -11.60
C LEU A 182 -23.80 13.01 -10.22
N ALA A 183 -22.97 13.33 -9.24
CA ALA A 183 -23.09 12.80 -7.88
C ALA A 183 -24.05 13.60 -6.98
N SER A 184 -24.56 14.75 -7.44
CA SER A 184 -25.44 15.64 -6.66
C SER A 184 -26.75 14.99 -6.16
N PRO A 185 -27.40 14.07 -6.92
CA PRO A 185 -28.56 13.32 -6.41
C PRO A 185 -28.27 12.54 -5.12
N ALA A 186 -27.10 11.89 -5.03
CA ALA A 186 -26.70 11.14 -3.85
C ALA A 186 -26.44 12.07 -2.65
N ASP A 187 -25.84 13.25 -2.90
CA ASP A 187 -25.66 14.29 -1.88
C ASP A 187 -27.00 14.81 -1.33
N LEU A 188 -27.98 15.06 -2.19
CA LEU A 188 -29.30 15.55 -1.78
C LEU A 188 -30.01 14.51 -0.89
N VAL A 189 -30.02 13.24 -1.30
CA VAL A 189 -30.58 12.14 -0.51
C VAL A 189 -29.86 11.98 0.83
N LYS A 190 -28.52 12.10 0.83
CA LYS A 190 -27.71 12.07 2.05
C LYS A 190 -28.13 13.17 3.03
N VAL A 191 -28.23 14.42 2.57
CA VAL A 191 -28.65 15.56 3.42
C VAL A 191 -30.03 15.32 4.01
N HIS A 192 -31.01 14.88 3.21
CA HIS A 192 -32.36 14.57 3.71
C HIS A 192 -32.32 13.51 4.83
N VAL A 193 -31.64 12.38 4.60
CA VAL A 193 -31.55 11.28 5.58
C VAL A 193 -30.80 11.69 6.86
N GLN A 194 -29.73 12.48 6.74
CA GLN A 194 -28.95 12.99 7.87
C GLN A 194 -29.77 13.94 8.76
N MET A 195 -30.74 14.66 8.18
CA MET A 195 -31.52 15.69 8.87
C MET A 195 -32.74 15.17 9.63
N GLU A 196 -33.17 13.95 9.36
CA GLU A 196 -34.30 13.35 10.04
C GLU A 196 -34.07 13.10 11.53
N GLY A 197 -32.82 12.89 11.96
CA GLY A 197 -32.50 12.82 13.40
C GLY A 197 -32.83 14.15 14.11
N LYS A 198 -32.46 15.28 13.50
CA LYS A 198 -32.81 16.62 14.00
C LYS A 198 -34.31 16.86 14.04
N ARG A 199 -35.06 16.39 13.04
CA ARG A 199 -36.53 16.52 13.05
C ARG A 199 -37.18 15.76 14.19
N ARG A 200 -36.72 14.53 14.47
CA ARG A 200 -37.16 13.75 15.63
C ARG A 200 -36.88 14.47 16.94
N MET A 201 -35.69 15.07 17.10
CA MET A 201 -35.36 15.89 18.29
C MET A 201 -36.26 17.12 18.44
N LEU A 202 -36.77 17.67 17.34
CA LEU A 202 -37.74 18.77 17.36
C LEU A 202 -39.19 18.29 17.61
N GLY A 203 -39.42 16.99 17.80
CA GLY A 203 -40.75 16.40 17.95
C GLY A 203 -41.57 16.39 16.66
N LEU A 204 -40.93 16.62 15.50
CA LEU A 204 -41.58 16.61 14.20
C LEU A 204 -41.54 15.21 13.59
N GLU A 205 -42.58 14.83 12.87
CA GLU A 205 -42.61 13.55 12.16
C GLU A 205 -41.49 13.44 11.11
N PRO A 206 -40.89 12.24 10.94
CA PRO A 206 -39.87 12.01 9.92
C PRO A 206 -40.45 12.24 8.52
N ARG A 207 -39.75 13.02 7.67
CA ARG A 207 -40.12 13.15 6.25
C ARG A 207 -39.71 11.91 5.45
N VAL A 208 -38.63 11.25 5.85
CA VAL A 208 -38.07 10.11 5.11
C VAL A 208 -37.58 9.02 6.05
N HIS A 209 -37.91 7.76 5.74
CA HIS A 209 -37.53 6.60 6.54
C HIS A 209 -36.24 5.93 6.07
N SER A 210 -35.94 6.02 4.76
CA SER A 210 -34.76 5.40 4.14
C SER A 210 -34.24 6.23 2.98
N ALA A 211 -33.04 5.92 2.49
CA ALA A 211 -32.48 6.56 1.29
C ALA A 211 -33.35 6.32 0.04
N ALA A 212 -33.88 5.11 -0.12
CA ALA A 212 -34.79 4.77 -1.22
C ALA A 212 -36.12 5.53 -1.13
N HIS A 213 -36.65 5.68 0.08
CA HIS A 213 -37.85 6.49 0.31
C HIS A 213 -37.58 7.97 0.00
N ALA A 214 -36.46 8.51 0.48
CA ALA A 214 -36.06 9.89 0.19
C ALA A 214 -35.91 10.15 -1.31
N PHE A 215 -35.28 9.23 -2.05
CA PHE A 215 -35.17 9.30 -3.50
C PHE A 215 -36.55 9.34 -4.18
N ARG A 216 -37.45 8.39 -3.86
CA ARG A 216 -38.80 8.33 -4.44
C ARG A 216 -39.61 9.58 -4.11
N GLU A 217 -39.54 10.06 -2.87
CA GLU A 217 -40.25 11.26 -2.43
C GLU A 217 -39.81 12.50 -3.21
N ILE A 218 -38.50 12.71 -3.36
CA ILE A 218 -37.95 13.84 -4.13
C ILE A 218 -38.41 13.78 -5.58
N VAL A 219 -38.34 12.61 -6.21
CA VAL A 219 -38.77 12.42 -7.60
C VAL A 219 -40.27 12.64 -7.76
N SER A 220 -41.09 12.21 -6.79
CA SER A 220 -42.54 12.38 -6.84
C SER A 220 -42.99 13.85 -6.73
N ARG A 221 -42.28 14.68 -5.93
CA ARG A 221 -42.63 16.09 -5.72
C ARG A 221 -41.98 17.06 -6.70
N GLY A 222 -40.73 16.81 -7.06
CA GLY A 222 -39.90 17.73 -7.85
C GLY A 222 -39.51 17.21 -9.24
N GLY A 223 -40.00 16.03 -9.61
CA GLY A 223 -39.56 15.32 -10.81
C GLY A 223 -38.09 14.89 -10.74
N ILE A 224 -37.58 14.37 -11.85
CA ILE A 224 -36.18 13.90 -11.95
C ILE A 224 -35.17 15.04 -11.75
N PHE A 225 -35.48 16.24 -12.23
CA PHE A 225 -34.61 17.42 -12.10
C PHE A 225 -34.56 17.95 -10.65
N GLY A 226 -35.54 17.62 -9.82
CA GLY A 226 -35.52 17.91 -8.39
C GLY A 226 -34.30 17.33 -7.65
N LEU A 227 -33.73 16.23 -8.16
CA LEU A 227 -32.53 15.60 -7.60
C LEU A 227 -31.26 16.47 -7.70
N TRP A 228 -31.23 17.45 -8.61
CA TRP A 228 -30.09 18.37 -8.78
C TRP A 228 -30.24 19.67 -8.00
N LYS A 229 -31.23 19.75 -7.10
CA LYS A 229 -31.37 20.90 -6.21
C LYS A 229 -30.13 21.06 -5.33
N GLY A 230 -29.54 22.25 -5.36
CA GLY A 230 -28.29 22.54 -4.66
C GLY A 230 -27.02 22.10 -5.40
N SER A 231 -27.11 21.63 -6.65
CA SER A 231 -25.93 21.27 -7.47
C SER A 231 -25.01 22.46 -7.76
N VAL A 232 -25.55 23.67 -7.98
CA VAL A 232 -24.75 24.89 -8.22
C VAL A 232 -23.81 25.21 -7.05
N PRO A 233 -24.29 25.42 -5.80
CA PRO A 233 -23.39 25.67 -4.67
C PRO A 233 -22.48 24.48 -4.38
N ASN A 234 -22.89 23.27 -4.76
CA ASN A 234 -22.08 22.06 -4.65
C ASN A 234 -20.86 22.07 -5.58
N VAL A 235 -21.05 22.41 -6.85
CA VAL A 235 -19.97 22.56 -7.85
C VAL A 235 -19.07 23.75 -7.50
N GLN A 236 -19.64 24.88 -7.06
CA GLN A 236 -18.88 26.04 -6.59
C GLN A 236 -17.96 25.66 -5.41
N ARG A 237 -18.48 24.92 -4.43
CA ARG A 237 -17.67 24.40 -3.31
C ARG A 237 -16.50 23.56 -3.81
N ALA A 238 -16.72 22.63 -4.74
CA ALA A 238 -15.65 21.80 -5.29
C ALA A 238 -14.55 22.63 -5.97
N ALA A 239 -14.95 23.65 -6.75
CA ALA A 239 -14.00 24.56 -7.40
C ALA A 239 -13.20 25.40 -6.38
N LEU A 240 -13.88 25.96 -5.37
CA LEU A 240 -13.23 26.79 -4.34
C LEU A 240 -12.22 26.01 -3.49
N VAL A 241 -12.56 24.79 -3.10
CA VAL A 241 -11.67 23.91 -2.32
C VAL A 241 -10.45 23.54 -3.15
N ASN A 242 -10.64 23.08 -4.39
CA ASN A 242 -9.53 22.69 -5.26
C ASN A 242 -8.62 23.88 -5.57
N LEU A 243 -9.19 25.05 -5.86
CA LEU A 243 -8.42 26.25 -6.14
C LEU A 243 -7.60 26.67 -4.91
N GLY A 244 -8.24 26.76 -3.75
CA GLY A 244 -7.57 27.19 -2.51
C GLY A 244 -6.48 26.25 -2.06
N ASP A 245 -6.71 24.94 -2.17
CA ASP A 245 -5.73 23.90 -1.83
C ASP A 245 -4.49 24.00 -2.72
N LEU A 246 -4.72 24.01 -4.05
CA LEU A 246 -3.66 23.99 -5.05
C LEU A 246 -2.75 25.23 -4.98
N THR A 247 -3.37 26.41 -4.99
CA THR A 247 -2.63 27.68 -5.05
C THR A 247 -1.88 27.94 -3.76
N THR A 248 -2.48 27.60 -2.62
CA THR A 248 -1.86 27.79 -1.31
C THR A 248 -0.72 26.83 -1.11
N TYR A 249 -0.89 25.56 -1.47
CA TYR A 249 0.16 24.55 -1.32
C TYR A 249 1.44 24.99 -2.07
N ASP A 250 1.28 25.37 -3.33
CA ASP A 250 2.39 25.77 -4.19
C ASP A 250 3.06 27.06 -3.69
N SER A 251 2.26 28.07 -3.35
CA SER A 251 2.75 29.35 -2.84
C SER A 251 3.49 29.20 -1.51
N VAL A 252 2.94 28.41 -0.58
CA VAL A 252 3.54 28.20 0.75
C VAL A 252 4.81 27.36 0.63
N LYS A 253 4.82 26.33 -0.24
CA LYS A 253 6.02 25.53 -0.50
C LYS A 253 7.17 26.41 -1.00
N HIS A 254 6.92 27.19 -2.05
CA HIS A 254 7.94 28.09 -2.62
C HIS A 254 8.38 29.15 -1.61
N PHE A 255 7.45 29.68 -0.82
CA PHE A 255 7.76 30.65 0.22
C PHE A 255 8.67 30.06 1.31
N ILE A 256 8.35 28.86 1.82
CA ILE A 256 9.15 28.17 2.83
C ILE A 256 10.54 27.89 2.29
N MET A 257 10.66 27.28 1.10
CA MET A 257 11.96 26.94 0.51
C MET A 257 12.83 28.19 0.30
N HIS A 258 12.26 29.28 -0.22
CA HIS A 258 12.99 30.53 -0.46
C HIS A 258 13.40 31.26 0.83
N LYS A 259 12.58 31.23 1.88
CA LYS A 259 12.85 31.98 3.12
C LYS A 259 13.67 31.23 4.15
N THR A 260 13.53 29.91 4.20
CA THR A 260 14.23 29.07 5.18
C THR A 260 15.48 28.41 4.60
N GLY A 261 15.64 28.39 3.27
CA GLY A 261 16.70 27.64 2.59
C GLY A 261 16.56 26.12 2.73
N LEU A 262 15.44 25.64 3.28
CA LEU A 262 15.19 24.22 3.41
C LEU A 262 15.06 23.57 2.02
N PRO A 263 15.70 22.41 1.79
CA PRO A 263 15.49 21.63 0.58
C PRO A 263 14.06 21.08 0.54
N ASP A 264 13.65 20.56 -0.62
CA ASP A 264 12.33 19.94 -0.79
C ASP A 264 12.23 18.65 0.04
N CYS A 265 11.82 18.78 1.30
CA CYS A 265 11.80 17.70 2.29
C CYS A 265 10.39 17.51 2.86
N HIS A 266 10.16 16.36 3.52
CA HIS A 266 8.85 16.01 4.09
C HIS A 266 8.26 17.10 5.00
N LEU A 267 9.10 17.81 5.75
CA LEU A 267 8.65 18.90 6.62
C LEU A 267 8.01 20.05 5.82
N VAL A 268 8.62 20.46 4.70
CA VAL A 268 8.08 21.51 3.82
C VAL A 268 6.71 21.07 3.28
N HIS A 269 6.60 19.82 2.83
CA HIS A 269 5.34 19.26 2.33
C HIS A 269 4.24 19.22 3.39
N ILE A 270 4.57 18.81 4.62
CA ILE A 270 3.60 18.75 5.73
C ILE A 270 3.09 20.16 6.06
N MET A 271 3.99 21.13 6.20
CA MET A 271 3.63 22.51 6.52
C MET A 271 2.79 23.16 5.41
N SER A 272 3.18 22.98 4.14
CA SER A 272 2.41 23.45 3.00
C SER A 272 1.03 22.81 2.93
N SER A 273 0.91 21.51 3.22
CA SER A 273 -0.37 20.79 3.22
C SER A 273 -1.31 21.26 4.34
N ILE A 274 -0.79 21.55 5.53
CA ILE A 274 -1.60 22.08 6.65
C ILE A 274 -2.16 23.46 6.30
N CYS A 275 -1.32 24.35 5.74
CA CYS A 275 -1.74 25.68 5.30
C CYS A 275 -2.76 25.60 4.16
N ALA A 276 -2.51 24.74 3.16
CA ALA A 276 -3.42 24.51 2.04
C ALA A 276 -4.79 24.01 2.51
N GLY A 277 -4.82 23.00 3.38
CA GLY A 277 -6.05 22.48 3.98
C GLY A 277 -6.83 23.54 4.77
N LEU A 278 -6.13 24.43 5.48
CA LEU A 278 -6.76 25.54 6.21
C LEU A 278 -7.40 26.56 5.26
N VAL A 279 -6.70 26.99 4.20
CA VAL A 279 -7.24 27.92 3.21
C VAL A 279 -8.39 27.30 2.44
N ALA A 280 -8.25 26.04 2.02
CA ALA A 280 -9.30 25.29 1.34
C ALA A 280 -10.57 25.16 2.20
N ALA A 281 -10.43 24.87 3.50
CA ALA A 281 -11.55 24.86 4.43
C ALA A 281 -12.19 26.24 4.60
N THR A 282 -11.38 27.29 4.66
CA THR A 282 -11.85 28.68 4.80
C THR A 282 -12.67 29.12 3.58
N MET A 283 -12.18 28.83 2.37
CA MET A 283 -12.88 29.12 1.12
C MET A 283 -14.10 28.22 0.90
N GLY A 284 -14.04 26.96 1.32
CA GLY A 284 -15.08 25.96 1.08
C GLY A 284 -16.26 26.01 2.05
N THR A 285 -16.05 26.42 3.31
CA THR A 285 -17.08 26.34 4.36
C THR A 285 -18.32 27.21 4.08
N PRO A 286 -18.21 28.47 3.60
CA PRO A 286 -19.39 29.26 3.24
C PRO A 286 -20.26 28.61 2.15
N ALA A 287 -19.62 28.07 1.10
CA ALA A 287 -20.31 27.35 0.03
C ALA A 287 -20.97 26.06 0.55
N ASP A 288 -20.33 25.39 1.52
CA ASP A 288 -20.89 24.23 2.21
C ASP A 288 -22.14 24.55 3.03
N VAL A 289 -22.14 25.66 3.77
CA VAL A 289 -23.33 26.11 4.52
C VAL A 289 -24.48 26.40 3.56
N VAL A 290 -24.23 27.16 2.49
CA VAL A 290 -25.26 27.49 1.48
C VAL A 290 -25.79 26.25 0.77
N LYS A 291 -24.90 25.33 0.35
CA LYS A 291 -25.27 24.03 -0.24
C LYS A 291 -26.22 23.28 0.70
N THR A 292 -25.79 23.10 1.94
CA THR A 292 -26.46 22.24 2.90
C THR A 292 -27.84 22.79 3.28
N ARG A 293 -27.97 24.12 3.39
CA ARG A 293 -29.26 24.78 3.61
C ARG A 293 -30.21 24.66 2.42
N ILE A 294 -29.70 24.90 1.21
CA ILE A 294 -30.50 24.76 -0.01
C ILE A 294 -30.98 23.32 -0.24
N MET A 295 -30.15 22.34 0.10
CA MET A 295 -30.49 20.92 0.01
C MET A 295 -31.48 20.47 1.09
N ASN A 296 -31.47 21.07 2.29
CA ASN A 296 -32.37 20.66 3.38
C ASN A 296 -33.75 21.33 3.35
N GLN A 297 -33.85 22.55 2.80
CA GLN A 297 -35.06 23.36 2.87
C GLN A 297 -36.32 22.61 2.38
N PRO A 298 -37.49 22.85 2.98
CA PRO A 298 -38.74 22.27 2.51
C PRO A 298 -39.14 22.83 1.14
N THR A 299 -39.91 22.03 0.40
CA THR A 299 -40.39 22.35 -0.94
C THR A 299 -41.91 22.36 -1.00
N ASP A 300 -42.45 23.20 -1.88
CA ASP A 300 -43.86 23.14 -2.28
C ASP A 300 -44.17 21.88 -3.12
N ALA A 301 -45.44 21.71 -3.50
CA ALA A 301 -45.90 20.62 -4.36
C ALA A 301 -45.28 20.63 -5.78
N ASN A 302 -44.65 21.74 -6.17
CA ASN A 302 -43.98 21.93 -7.46
C ASN A 302 -42.44 21.84 -7.33
N GLY A 303 -41.91 21.43 -6.17
CA GLY A 303 -40.47 21.31 -5.92
C GLY A 303 -39.71 22.62 -5.65
N ARG A 304 -40.39 23.78 -5.60
CA ARG A 304 -39.77 25.08 -5.32
C ARG A 304 -39.43 25.20 -3.83
N GLY A 305 -38.27 25.78 -3.53
CA GLY A 305 -37.82 26.01 -2.15
C GLY A 305 -38.65 27.08 -1.45
N LEU A 306 -39.13 26.78 -0.25
CA LEU A 306 -39.95 27.71 0.54
C LEU A 306 -39.12 28.76 1.29
N LEU A 307 -37.91 28.41 1.71
CA LEU A 307 -37.06 29.31 2.52
C LEU A 307 -36.13 30.18 1.67
N TYR A 308 -35.60 29.63 0.57
CA TYR A 308 -34.58 30.29 -0.24
C TYR A 308 -34.88 30.13 -1.73
N LYS A 309 -34.88 31.27 -2.44
CA LYS A 309 -35.06 31.32 -3.90
C LYS A 309 -33.83 30.81 -4.66
N GLY A 310 -32.64 30.86 -4.04
CA GLY A 310 -31.38 30.40 -4.61
C GLY A 310 -30.17 30.62 -3.68
N SER A 311 -28.96 30.33 -4.18
CA SER A 311 -27.69 30.45 -3.43
C SER A 311 -27.41 31.85 -2.90
N ILE A 312 -27.64 32.88 -3.72
CA ILE A 312 -27.37 34.27 -3.35
C ILE A 312 -28.35 34.73 -2.27
N ASP A 313 -29.63 34.41 -2.44
CA ASP A 313 -30.68 34.71 -1.45
C ASP A 313 -30.41 33.99 -0.12
N CYS A 314 -30.04 32.70 -0.16
CA CYS A 314 -29.62 31.95 1.03
C CYS A 314 -28.42 32.60 1.73
N LEU A 315 -27.42 33.06 0.98
CA LEU A 315 -26.24 33.74 1.52
C LEU A 315 -26.62 35.05 2.21
N GLN A 316 -27.36 35.92 1.50
CA GLN A 316 -27.79 37.23 2.01
C GLN A 316 -28.66 37.09 3.27
N GLN A 317 -29.64 36.18 3.26
CA GLN A 317 -30.49 35.92 4.42
C GLN A 317 -29.69 35.35 5.60
N THR A 318 -28.72 34.48 5.35
CA THR A 318 -27.87 33.92 6.41
C THR A 318 -27.05 35.01 7.09
N ILE A 319 -26.39 35.86 6.31
CA ILE A 319 -25.58 36.97 6.85
C ILE A 319 -26.48 37.99 7.57
N GLY A 320 -27.61 38.35 6.97
CA GLY A 320 -28.53 39.35 7.54
C GLY A 320 -29.25 38.88 8.82
N LYS A 321 -29.64 37.62 8.91
CA LYS A 321 -30.42 37.08 10.04
C LYS A 321 -29.55 36.46 11.14
N GLU A 322 -28.41 35.86 10.80
CA GLU A 322 -27.58 35.10 11.75
C GLU A 322 -26.17 35.67 11.94
N GLY A 323 -25.79 36.66 11.12
CA GLY A 323 -24.47 37.27 11.13
C GLY A 323 -23.45 36.55 10.24
N PHE A 324 -22.34 37.24 9.95
CA PHE A 324 -21.29 36.77 9.04
C PHE A 324 -20.69 35.41 9.45
N PHE A 325 -20.41 35.21 10.74
CA PHE A 325 -19.81 33.98 11.26
C PHE A 325 -20.71 32.74 11.14
N ALA A 326 -22.00 32.91 10.84
CA ALA A 326 -22.90 31.77 10.59
C ALA A 326 -22.47 30.94 9.37
N MET A 327 -21.75 31.54 8.41
CA MET A 327 -21.19 30.85 7.24
C MET A 327 -20.05 29.88 7.57
N TYR A 328 -19.47 29.99 8.76
CA TYR A 328 -18.36 29.13 9.22
C TYR A 328 -18.80 28.07 10.23
N LYS A 329 -20.12 27.89 10.40
CA LYS A 329 -20.66 26.78 11.18
C LYS A 329 -20.18 25.46 10.56
N GLY A 330 -19.62 24.58 11.39
CA GLY A 330 -19.07 23.30 10.94
C GLY A 330 -17.65 23.36 10.34
N PHE A 331 -16.97 24.52 10.34
CA PHE A 331 -15.58 24.67 9.89
C PHE A 331 -14.63 23.66 10.56
N LEU A 332 -14.66 23.60 11.89
CA LEU A 332 -13.76 22.74 12.66
C LEU A 332 -13.92 21.25 12.30
N PRO A 333 -15.14 20.65 12.28
CA PRO A 333 -15.29 19.28 11.83
C PRO A 333 -14.91 19.08 10.35
N VAL A 334 -15.07 20.07 9.46
CA VAL A 334 -14.56 19.95 8.07
C VAL A 334 -13.05 19.82 8.06
N TRP A 335 -12.34 20.73 8.75
CA TRP A 335 -10.89 20.78 8.74
C TRP A 335 -10.26 19.54 9.40
N ILE A 336 -10.74 19.17 10.60
CA ILE A 336 -10.26 17.97 11.33
C ILE A 336 -10.49 16.69 10.52
N ARG A 337 -11.56 16.60 9.72
CA ARG A 337 -11.86 15.40 8.93
C ARG A 337 -10.88 15.16 7.79
N MET A 338 -10.21 16.20 7.26
CA MET A 338 -9.40 16.08 6.05
C MET A 338 -8.23 15.11 6.22
N ALA A 339 -7.48 15.21 7.31
CA ALA A 339 -6.30 14.37 7.54
C ALA A 339 -6.65 12.89 7.78
N PRO A 340 -7.57 12.52 8.70
CA PRO A 340 -7.97 11.13 8.90
C PRO A 340 -8.57 10.51 7.64
N TRP A 341 -9.39 11.27 6.89
CA TRP A 341 -9.98 10.75 5.65
C TRP A 341 -8.91 10.43 4.61
N SER A 342 -7.94 11.33 4.42
CA SER A 342 -6.85 11.13 3.46
C SER A 342 -5.94 9.98 3.85
N LEU A 343 -5.59 9.86 5.14
CA LEU A 343 -4.75 8.77 5.65
C LEU A 343 -5.42 7.41 5.45
N THR A 344 -6.68 7.27 5.90
CA THR A 344 -7.42 6.01 5.73
C THR A 344 -7.58 5.64 4.25
N PHE A 345 -7.87 6.63 3.38
CA PHE A 345 -7.97 6.39 1.95
C PHE A 345 -6.69 5.77 1.38
N TRP A 346 -5.53 6.40 1.61
CA TRP A 346 -4.27 5.94 1.02
C TRP A 346 -3.81 4.61 1.60
N LEU A 347 -3.91 4.40 2.92
CA LEU A 347 -3.58 3.12 3.53
C LEU A 347 -4.46 1.99 2.99
N SER A 348 -5.78 2.19 2.91
CA SER A 348 -6.68 1.20 2.33
C SER A 348 -6.41 0.97 0.84
N PHE A 349 -6.12 2.02 0.08
CA PHE A 349 -5.79 1.91 -1.35
C PHE A 349 -4.54 1.06 -1.57
N GLU A 350 -3.47 1.31 -0.82
CA GLU A 350 -2.21 0.58 -0.91
C GLU A 350 -2.35 -0.88 -0.48
N GLN A 351 -3.03 -1.14 0.64
CA GLN A 351 -3.25 -2.50 1.13
C GLN A 351 -4.09 -3.33 0.15
N ILE A 352 -5.22 -2.79 -0.35
CA ILE A 352 -6.05 -3.48 -1.34
C ILE A 352 -5.27 -3.73 -2.63
N ARG A 353 -4.45 -2.77 -3.07
CA ARG A 353 -3.61 -2.91 -4.26
C ARG A 353 -2.54 -3.99 -4.08
N SER A 354 -1.88 -4.01 -2.92
CA SER A 354 -0.86 -5.01 -2.57
C SER A 354 -1.45 -6.42 -2.56
N SER A 355 -2.63 -6.61 -1.94
CA SER A 355 -3.32 -7.90 -1.90
C SER A 355 -3.77 -8.44 -3.26
N LEU A 356 -3.86 -7.60 -4.30
CA LEU A 356 -4.31 -7.99 -5.64
C LEU A 356 -3.17 -8.42 -6.60
N GLY A 357 -1.90 -8.33 -6.17
CA GLY A 357 -0.73 -8.82 -6.91
C GLY A 357 -0.26 -7.89 -8.05
N ALA A 358 1.02 -7.53 -8.06
CA ALA A 358 1.64 -6.77 -9.14
C ALA A 358 2.02 -7.70 -10.30
N LYS A 359 1.18 -7.87 -11.33
CA LYS A 359 1.73 -8.31 -12.63
C LYS A 359 2.59 -7.15 -13.20
N LEU A 360 3.28 -7.33 -14.30
CA LEU A 360 4.11 -6.31 -14.94
C LEU A 360 4.21 -6.69 -16.43
N GLU A 361 3.98 -5.76 -17.35
CA GLU A 361 4.08 -6.05 -18.79
C GLU A 361 5.33 -5.41 -19.40
N THR A 362 6.13 -6.19 -20.13
CA THR A 362 7.31 -5.74 -20.87
C THR A 362 6.98 -5.69 -22.36
N LEU A 363 7.30 -4.56 -22.99
CA LEU A 363 7.15 -4.37 -24.44
C LEU A 363 8.31 -5.04 -25.19
N ASP A 364 8.18 -5.15 -26.51
CA ASP A 364 9.25 -5.58 -27.42
C ASP A 364 10.35 -4.50 -27.51
N LYS A 365 11.08 -4.34 -26.41
CA LYS A 365 12.18 -3.39 -26.23
C LYS A 365 13.04 -3.84 -25.06
N LEU A 366 14.35 -3.87 -25.29
CA LEU A 366 15.37 -4.17 -24.28
C LEU A 366 15.55 -2.99 -23.31
N GLU A 367 14.56 -2.81 -22.44
CA GLU A 367 14.55 -1.77 -21.39
C GLU A 367 14.17 -2.43 -20.07
N TYR A 368 15.15 -2.57 -19.18
CA TYR A 368 14.97 -3.23 -17.89
C TYR A 368 14.10 -2.41 -16.95
N ARG A 369 13.17 -3.08 -16.28
CA ARG A 369 12.37 -2.48 -15.21
C ARG A 369 12.81 -3.02 -13.88
N PHE A 370 13.48 -2.16 -13.11
CA PHE A 370 14.04 -2.51 -11.80
C PHE A 370 12.99 -2.46 -10.70
N ILE A 371 13.00 -3.50 -9.88
CA ILE A 371 12.18 -3.68 -8.68
C ILE A 371 13.14 -4.05 -7.54
N PRO A 372 12.88 -3.63 -6.29
CA PRO A 372 13.69 -4.07 -5.15
C PRO A 372 13.74 -5.61 -5.08
N ALA A 373 14.95 -6.16 -4.90
CA ALA A 373 15.16 -7.58 -4.69
C ALA A 373 14.74 -7.97 -3.27
N GLY A 374 14.23 -9.20 -3.10
CA GLY A 374 14.07 -9.80 -1.77
C GLY A 374 15.40 -10.33 -1.21
N ASN A 375 15.37 -10.92 -0.01
CA ASN A 375 16.57 -11.53 0.58
C ASN A 375 16.88 -12.86 -0.12
N GLY A 376 17.90 -12.87 -1.00
CA GLY A 376 18.50 -14.10 -1.53
C GLY A 376 17.66 -14.90 -2.53
N VAL A 377 16.40 -14.55 -2.76
CA VAL A 377 15.51 -15.24 -3.71
C VAL A 377 14.51 -14.28 -4.36
N VAL A 378 14.17 -14.58 -5.62
CA VAL A 378 13.01 -14.00 -6.29
C VAL A 378 12.18 -15.11 -6.92
N ASN A 379 10.88 -15.09 -6.64
CA ASN A 379 9.89 -15.93 -7.31
C ASN A 379 9.13 -15.07 -8.31
N PHE A 380 8.98 -15.57 -9.53
CA PHE A 380 8.23 -14.87 -10.56
C PHE A 380 7.60 -15.85 -11.53
N LYS A 381 6.53 -15.42 -12.19
CA LYS A 381 5.94 -16.12 -13.32
C LYS A 381 6.03 -15.25 -14.54
N VAL A 382 6.32 -15.83 -15.70
CA VAL A 382 6.38 -15.10 -16.97
C VAL A 382 5.55 -15.83 -18.02
N ARG A 383 4.83 -15.05 -18.82
CA ARG A 383 4.13 -15.46 -20.03
C ARG A 383 4.71 -14.67 -21.19
N ALA A 384 5.55 -15.33 -21.99
CA ALA A 384 6.25 -14.76 -23.12
C ALA A 384 6.53 -15.88 -24.14
N PRO A 385 6.59 -15.59 -25.45
CA PRO A 385 6.97 -16.60 -26.45
C PRO A 385 8.44 -17.03 -26.36
N ASN A 386 9.34 -16.13 -25.95
CA ASN A 386 10.78 -16.36 -25.78
C ASN A 386 11.45 -15.19 -25.04
N ASP A 387 12.74 -15.33 -24.77
CA ASP A 387 13.70 -14.29 -24.40
C ASP A 387 13.27 -13.47 -23.15
N ALA A 388 12.98 -14.14 -22.04
CA ALA A 388 12.74 -13.52 -20.75
C ALA A 388 14.08 -13.17 -20.07
N HIS A 389 14.34 -11.89 -19.81
CA HIS A 389 15.62 -11.40 -19.26
C HIS A 389 15.43 -10.85 -17.85
N ILE A 390 16.30 -11.26 -16.93
CA ILE A 390 16.32 -10.83 -15.55
C ILE A 390 17.74 -10.33 -15.20
N ALA A 391 17.88 -9.04 -14.90
CA ALA A 391 19.12 -8.43 -14.46
C ALA A 391 19.17 -8.38 -12.92
N LEU A 392 20.28 -8.77 -12.33
CA LEU A 392 20.58 -8.71 -10.90
C LEU A 392 21.65 -7.63 -10.69
N THR A 393 21.30 -6.58 -9.95
CA THR A 393 22.14 -5.38 -9.77
C THR A 393 22.11 -4.86 -8.34
N THR A 394 23.13 -4.09 -7.96
CA THR A 394 23.17 -3.36 -6.68
C THR A 394 22.24 -2.15 -6.67
N ASN A 395 22.17 -1.43 -7.78
CA ASN A 395 21.39 -0.20 -7.95
C ASN A 395 20.26 -0.44 -8.97
N PRO A 396 19.18 0.36 -8.95
CA PRO A 396 18.05 0.24 -9.89
C PRO A 396 18.39 0.81 -11.28
N GLU A 397 19.57 0.48 -11.79
CA GLU A 397 20.12 0.94 -13.07
C GLU A 397 21.00 -0.16 -13.68
N GLU A 398 21.23 -0.07 -14.99
CA GLU A 398 22.14 -0.95 -15.72
C GLU A 398 23.59 -0.55 -15.43
N SER A 399 24.15 -1.03 -14.31
CA SER A 399 25.51 -0.73 -13.86
C SER A 399 26.32 -1.99 -13.58
N ASP A 400 27.61 -1.98 -13.89
CA ASP A 400 28.53 -3.03 -13.48
C ASP A 400 28.87 -2.92 -11.97
N PRO A 401 28.97 -4.03 -11.22
CA PRO A 401 28.76 -5.41 -11.66
C PRO A 401 27.27 -5.77 -11.83
N MET A 402 26.95 -6.50 -12.89
CA MET A 402 25.59 -6.95 -13.24
C MET A 402 25.62 -8.41 -13.72
N LEU A 403 24.62 -9.19 -13.29
CA LEU A 403 24.38 -10.54 -13.79
C LEU A 403 23.03 -10.62 -14.48
N GLU A 404 23.00 -11.09 -15.72
CA GLU A 404 21.81 -11.22 -16.55
C GLU A 404 21.47 -12.70 -16.73
N VAL A 405 20.29 -13.10 -16.26
CA VAL A 405 19.71 -14.42 -16.48
C VAL A 405 18.74 -14.33 -17.64
N PHE A 406 18.98 -15.14 -18.67
CA PHE A 406 18.11 -15.30 -19.83
C PHE A 406 17.40 -16.64 -19.69
N ILE A 407 16.07 -16.63 -19.72
CA ILE A 407 15.25 -17.84 -19.75
C ILE A 407 14.57 -17.93 -21.11
N GLY A 408 14.68 -19.08 -21.79
CA GLY A 408 14.10 -19.28 -23.12
C GLY A 408 14.68 -18.34 -24.18
N GLY A 409 15.97 -18.02 -24.09
CA GLY A 409 16.69 -17.23 -25.08
C GLY A 409 16.82 -17.95 -26.43
N TRP A 410 17.18 -17.18 -27.46
CA TRP A 410 17.36 -17.68 -28.84
C TRP A 410 16.13 -18.45 -29.33
N LYS A 411 14.97 -17.78 -29.31
CA LYS A 411 13.68 -18.39 -29.70
C LYS A 411 13.30 -19.59 -28.82
N ASN A 412 13.43 -19.45 -27.50
CA ASN A 412 12.99 -20.44 -26.53
C ASN A 412 13.76 -21.77 -26.59
N THR A 413 15.06 -21.71 -26.86
CA THR A 413 15.90 -22.91 -27.01
C THR A 413 16.87 -23.14 -25.84
N LYS A 414 17.26 -22.07 -25.14
CA LYS A 414 18.27 -22.16 -24.07
C LYS A 414 18.16 -21.08 -23.00
N SER A 415 18.71 -21.36 -21.83
CA SER A 415 18.81 -20.43 -20.71
C SER A 415 20.29 -20.18 -20.40
N VAL A 416 20.68 -18.92 -20.18
CA VAL A 416 22.08 -18.55 -19.93
C VAL A 416 22.20 -17.53 -18.81
N ILE A 417 23.37 -17.51 -18.16
CA ILE A 417 23.78 -16.42 -17.26
C ILE A 417 24.92 -15.67 -17.94
N ARG A 418 24.84 -14.33 -17.99
CA ARG A 418 25.87 -13.45 -18.54
C ARG A 418 26.30 -12.44 -17.48
N LYS A 419 27.61 -12.19 -17.38
CA LYS A 419 28.17 -11.15 -16.50
C LYS A 419 28.51 -9.91 -17.32
N ASN A 420 28.13 -8.72 -16.83
CA ASN A 420 28.46 -7.41 -17.39
C ASN A 420 28.27 -7.26 -18.91
N ARG A 421 27.26 -7.94 -19.49
CA ARG A 421 27.02 -7.98 -20.95
C ARG A 421 28.22 -8.44 -21.80
N THR A 422 29.21 -9.09 -21.21
CA THR A 422 30.37 -9.59 -21.95
C THR A 422 30.19 -11.05 -22.37
N LYS A 423 30.91 -11.44 -23.43
CA LYS A 423 31.01 -12.84 -23.89
C LYS A 423 32.38 -13.40 -23.49
N PRO A 424 32.50 -14.71 -23.21
CA PRO A 424 31.46 -15.75 -23.27
C PRO A 424 30.42 -15.65 -22.14
N ASP A 425 29.28 -16.32 -22.32
CA ASP A 425 28.30 -16.48 -21.23
C ASP A 425 28.92 -17.34 -20.12
N VAL A 426 28.57 -17.06 -18.87
CA VAL A 426 29.21 -17.70 -17.70
C VAL A 426 28.56 -19.02 -17.30
N ALA A 427 27.30 -19.23 -17.70
CA ALA A 427 26.62 -20.52 -17.65
C ALA A 427 25.60 -20.62 -18.79
N GLU A 428 25.40 -21.83 -19.33
CA GLU A 428 24.49 -22.11 -20.45
C GLU A 428 23.91 -23.52 -20.32
N VAL A 429 22.59 -23.65 -20.50
CA VAL A 429 21.86 -24.92 -20.51
C VAL A 429 20.78 -24.89 -21.59
N GLU A 430 20.61 -25.99 -22.31
CA GLU A 430 19.52 -26.17 -23.28
C GLU A 430 18.18 -26.32 -22.55
N THR A 431 17.21 -25.48 -22.90
CA THR A 431 15.88 -25.39 -22.27
C THR A 431 14.80 -25.17 -23.34
N PRO A 432 14.62 -26.13 -24.27
CA PRO A 432 13.65 -25.98 -25.35
C PRO A 432 12.23 -25.85 -24.79
N ASP A 433 11.47 -24.89 -25.32
CA ASP A 433 10.06 -24.66 -25.01
C ASP A 433 9.76 -24.36 -23.52
N ILE A 434 10.73 -23.81 -22.79
CA ILE A 434 10.58 -23.50 -21.36
C ILE A 434 9.60 -22.35 -21.09
N LEU A 435 9.49 -21.40 -22.01
CA LEU A 435 8.51 -20.30 -21.98
C LEU A 435 7.28 -20.59 -22.84
N ASN A 436 6.17 -19.92 -22.54
CA ASN A 436 4.92 -20.06 -23.29
C ASN A 436 4.18 -18.72 -23.44
N ALA A 437 3.64 -18.46 -24.64
CA ALA A 437 2.89 -17.23 -24.93
C ALA A 437 1.45 -17.23 -24.39
N GLY A 438 0.85 -18.42 -24.22
CA GLY A 438 -0.53 -18.61 -23.80
C GLY A 438 -0.73 -18.69 -22.28
N GLU A 439 0.28 -19.12 -21.53
CA GLU A 439 0.17 -19.39 -20.09
C GLU A 439 1.35 -18.84 -19.27
N PHE A 440 1.13 -18.64 -17.97
CA PHE A 440 2.19 -18.28 -17.04
C PHE A 440 3.03 -19.50 -16.68
N ARG A 441 4.35 -19.38 -16.82
CA ARG A 441 5.33 -20.35 -16.32
C ARG A 441 6.10 -19.73 -15.17
N GLY A 442 6.12 -20.43 -14.03
CA GLY A 442 6.78 -19.95 -12.82
C GLY A 442 8.24 -20.40 -12.72
N PHE A 443 9.07 -19.53 -12.18
CA PHE A 443 10.49 -19.71 -11.97
C PHE A 443 10.94 -19.07 -10.67
N TRP A 444 12.08 -19.52 -10.18
CA TRP A 444 12.79 -18.88 -9.07
C TRP A 444 14.25 -18.67 -9.44
N ILE A 445 14.83 -17.56 -8.95
CA ILE A 445 16.27 -17.31 -8.98
C ILE A 445 16.73 -17.11 -7.54
N ARG A 446 17.76 -17.85 -7.11
CA ARG A 446 18.36 -17.74 -5.78
C ARG A 446 19.82 -17.30 -5.91
N TRP A 447 20.27 -16.44 -5.00
CA TRP A 447 21.67 -16.04 -4.85
C TRP A 447 22.07 -16.20 -3.38
N GLN A 448 22.69 -17.34 -3.07
CA GLN A 448 23.15 -17.70 -1.72
C GLN A 448 24.56 -18.30 -1.84
N ASP A 449 25.41 -18.06 -0.85
CA ASP A 449 26.78 -18.60 -0.78
C ASP A 449 27.61 -18.43 -2.06
N ASN A 450 27.51 -17.25 -2.67
CA ASN A 450 28.16 -16.88 -3.94
C ASN A 450 27.69 -17.68 -5.17
N VAL A 451 26.64 -18.51 -5.06
CA VAL A 451 26.09 -19.28 -6.16
C VAL A 451 24.74 -18.71 -6.60
N ILE A 452 24.58 -18.49 -7.90
CA ILE A 452 23.32 -18.14 -8.52
C ILE A 452 22.70 -19.38 -9.13
N THR A 453 21.49 -19.72 -8.70
CA THR A 453 20.73 -20.86 -9.21
C THR A 453 19.38 -20.42 -9.75
N VAL A 454 18.93 -21.10 -10.81
CA VAL A 454 17.64 -20.83 -11.47
C VAL A 454 16.88 -22.14 -11.60
N GLY A 455 15.61 -22.15 -11.22
CA GLY A 455 14.76 -23.33 -11.29
C GLY A 455 13.31 -23.02 -11.61
N ASN A 456 12.52 -24.09 -11.78
CA ASN A 456 11.09 -23.99 -12.06
C ASN A 456 10.28 -23.88 -10.77
N GLU A 457 9.16 -23.18 -10.82
CA GLU A 457 8.20 -23.13 -9.71
C GLU A 457 7.80 -24.55 -9.27
N GLY A 458 7.88 -24.82 -7.97
CA GLY A 458 7.60 -26.13 -7.37
C GLY A 458 8.73 -27.17 -7.50
N ALA A 459 9.79 -26.91 -8.26
CA ALA A 459 10.96 -27.78 -8.32
C ALA A 459 12.05 -27.30 -7.36
N ALA A 460 12.57 -28.21 -6.51
CA ALA A 460 13.71 -27.91 -5.63
C ALA A 460 15.04 -27.79 -6.40
N ALA A 461 15.19 -28.58 -7.48
CA ALA A 461 16.40 -28.62 -8.29
C ALA A 461 16.50 -27.43 -9.25
N ALA A 462 17.69 -26.82 -9.32
CA ALA A 462 18.04 -25.81 -10.31
C ALA A 462 18.33 -26.47 -11.67
N PHE A 463 17.84 -25.88 -12.77
CA PHE A 463 18.26 -26.28 -14.12
C PHE A 463 19.47 -25.47 -14.61
N LEU A 464 19.81 -24.36 -13.96
CA LEU A 464 20.95 -23.51 -14.31
C LEU A 464 21.62 -23.05 -13.01
N SER A 465 22.94 -23.16 -12.95
CA SER A 465 23.75 -22.78 -11.77
C SER A 465 25.04 -22.10 -12.22
N TYR A 466 25.49 -21.11 -11.46
CA TYR A 466 26.75 -20.41 -11.66
C TYR A 466 27.35 -19.98 -10.33
N GLU A 467 28.58 -20.38 -10.07
CA GLU A 467 29.37 -19.90 -8.94
C GLU A 467 30.02 -18.57 -9.32
N ASN A 468 29.65 -17.48 -8.63
CA ASN A 468 30.16 -16.15 -8.90
C ASN A 468 31.42 -15.87 -8.06
N PRO A 469 32.61 -15.80 -8.68
CA PRO A 469 33.86 -15.58 -7.95
C PRO A 469 33.99 -14.18 -7.35
N ASP A 470 33.23 -13.19 -7.87
CA ASP A 470 33.21 -11.81 -7.38
C ASP A 470 31.79 -11.44 -6.93
N PRO A 471 31.36 -11.81 -5.71
CA PRO A 471 30.03 -11.52 -5.21
C PRO A 471 29.85 -10.01 -4.98
N PHE A 472 28.64 -9.53 -5.27
CA PHE A 472 28.22 -8.16 -5.03
C PHE A 472 26.78 -8.17 -4.48
N PRO A 473 26.39 -7.15 -3.69
CA PRO A 473 25.04 -7.09 -3.12
C PRO A 473 24.00 -6.91 -4.22
N ILE A 474 23.05 -7.86 -4.33
CA ILE A 474 21.92 -7.77 -5.26
C ILE A 474 20.74 -7.18 -4.50
N ASN A 475 20.49 -5.88 -4.70
CA ASN A 475 19.37 -5.17 -4.06
C ASN A 475 18.24 -4.88 -5.05
N CYS A 476 18.49 -5.04 -6.34
CA CYS A 476 17.55 -4.71 -7.41
C CYS A 476 17.52 -5.82 -8.45
N ILE A 477 16.31 -6.06 -8.98
CA ILE A 477 16.04 -7.00 -10.04
C ILE A 477 15.38 -6.25 -11.19
N GLY A 478 16.04 -6.20 -12.34
CA GLY A 478 15.50 -5.71 -13.59
C GLY A 478 14.80 -6.82 -14.36
N VAL A 479 13.58 -6.62 -14.84
CA VAL A 479 12.95 -7.56 -15.79
C VAL A 479 12.68 -6.90 -17.14
N CYS A 480 12.93 -7.61 -18.24
CA CYS A 480 12.51 -7.24 -19.59
C CYS A 480 12.31 -8.48 -20.47
N THR A 481 11.70 -8.30 -21.65
CA THR A 481 11.71 -9.30 -22.71
C THR A 481 12.60 -8.82 -23.86
N GLY A 482 13.29 -9.76 -24.50
CA GLY A 482 14.16 -9.50 -25.64
C GLY A 482 13.41 -9.10 -26.91
N TRP A 483 14.18 -8.80 -27.95
CA TRP A 483 13.65 -8.38 -29.26
C TRP A 483 12.78 -9.47 -29.91
N GLY A 484 11.57 -9.11 -30.32
CA GLY A 484 10.57 -9.99 -30.92
C GLY A 484 9.60 -10.64 -29.91
N ALA A 485 9.65 -10.24 -28.62
CA ALA A 485 8.75 -10.77 -27.59
C ALA A 485 8.19 -9.70 -26.65
N THR A 486 6.90 -9.81 -26.36
CA THR A 486 6.24 -9.12 -25.25
C THR A 486 6.04 -10.10 -24.10
N GLY A 487 6.33 -9.68 -22.87
CA GLY A 487 6.19 -10.50 -21.68
C GLY A 487 5.14 -9.97 -20.72
N SER A 488 4.36 -10.86 -20.12
CA SER A 488 3.61 -10.56 -18.91
C SER A 488 4.24 -11.29 -17.72
N TRP A 489 4.52 -10.58 -16.64
CA TRP A 489 5.27 -11.06 -15.49
C TRP A 489 4.40 -10.97 -14.24
N LEU A 490 4.37 -11.97 -13.39
CA LEU A 490 3.87 -11.91 -12.01
C LEU A 490 5.09 -11.98 -11.13
N ILE A 491 5.49 -10.89 -10.50
CA ILE A 491 6.60 -10.92 -9.56
C ILE A 491 5.98 -10.98 -8.19
N GLU A 492 6.25 -12.07 -7.49
CA GLU A 492 5.83 -12.18 -6.10
C GLU A 492 6.61 -11.11 -5.34
N PRO A 493 5.92 -10.19 -4.62
CA PRO A 493 6.62 -9.16 -3.88
C PRO A 493 7.63 -9.86 -2.97
N ALA A 494 8.83 -9.31 -2.87
CA ALA A 494 9.69 -9.59 -1.75
C ALA A 494 8.85 -9.35 -0.51
N THR A 495 8.37 -10.41 0.12
CA THR A 495 7.85 -10.31 1.47
C THR A 495 9.03 -9.82 2.27
N GLU A 496 9.01 -8.54 2.67
CA GLU A 496 9.41 -8.25 4.03
C GLU A 496 8.66 -9.28 4.87
N GLN A 497 9.36 -10.23 5.47
CA GLN A 497 8.91 -10.76 6.74
C GLN A 497 8.94 -9.57 7.72
N SER A 498 7.97 -8.67 7.56
CA SER A 498 7.54 -7.81 8.62
C SER A 498 6.90 -8.75 9.62
N SER A 499 7.41 -8.64 10.84
CA SER A 499 6.96 -9.30 12.05
C SER A 499 5.47 -9.67 11.99
N PRO A 500 5.07 -10.93 12.25
CA PRO A 500 3.70 -11.19 12.62
C PRO A 500 3.45 -10.37 13.89
N SER A 501 2.72 -9.28 13.71
CA SER A 501 2.02 -8.61 14.79
C SER A 501 1.30 -9.70 15.55
N ALA A 502 1.59 -9.78 16.86
CA ALA A 502 0.99 -10.73 17.77
C ALA A 502 -0.45 -11.06 17.37
N PRO A 503 -0.81 -12.34 17.19
CA PRO A 503 -2.18 -12.69 17.45
C PRO A 503 -2.44 -12.20 18.88
N THR A 504 -3.38 -11.26 19.00
CA THR A 504 -4.10 -11.07 20.25
C THR A 504 -4.41 -12.48 20.73
N ALA A 505 -3.96 -12.81 21.95
CA ALA A 505 -4.26 -14.06 22.62
C ALA A 505 -5.77 -14.28 22.51
N ALA A 506 -6.18 -15.00 21.47
CA ALA A 506 -7.45 -15.66 21.42
C ALA A 506 -7.29 -16.73 22.48
N ALA A 507 -7.92 -16.50 23.61
CA ALA A 507 -8.11 -17.47 24.65
C ALA A 507 -8.67 -18.76 24.03
N LEU A 508 -7.78 -19.68 23.68
CA LEU A 508 -8.06 -21.09 23.60
C LEU A 508 -7.67 -21.65 24.96
N SER A 509 -8.70 -21.68 25.81
CA SER A 509 -8.96 -22.73 26.78
C SER A 509 -7.74 -23.47 27.33
N SER A 510 -7.41 -23.12 28.58
CA SER A 510 -6.98 -24.03 29.63
C SER A 510 -7.14 -25.53 29.33
N GLY A 511 -6.00 -26.23 29.26
CA GLY A 511 -5.95 -27.70 29.28
C GLY A 511 -4.64 -28.30 28.74
N GLY A 512 -3.49 -27.97 29.33
CA GLY A 512 -2.19 -28.59 29.02
C GLY A 512 -1.03 -27.79 29.61
N GLY A 513 -0.19 -28.39 30.45
CA GLY A 513 0.84 -27.67 31.23
C GLY A 513 1.86 -26.91 30.37
N ALA A 514 2.28 -25.72 30.80
CA ALA A 514 3.32 -24.96 30.12
C ALA A 514 4.67 -25.72 30.17
N ALA A 515 5.35 -25.87 29.03
CA ALA A 515 6.65 -26.52 28.94
C ALA A 515 7.73 -25.80 29.77
N CYS A 516 8.44 -26.54 30.63
CA CYS A 516 9.52 -26.03 31.47
C CYS A 516 10.86 -26.31 30.81
N TRP A 517 11.59 -25.27 30.42
CA TRP A 517 12.95 -25.36 29.86
C TRP A 517 13.97 -24.93 30.91
N VAL A 518 14.93 -25.79 31.21
CA VAL A 518 15.94 -25.57 32.24
C VAL A 518 17.32 -25.48 31.59
N THR A 519 18.02 -24.36 31.79
CA THR A 519 19.38 -24.18 31.31
C THR A 519 20.33 -25.18 31.97
N ALA A 520 21.16 -25.83 31.17
CA ALA A 520 22.15 -26.81 31.59
C ALA A 520 23.44 -26.65 30.76
N VAL A 521 24.55 -27.09 31.33
CA VAL A 521 25.86 -27.01 30.67
C VAL A 521 26.66 -28.30 30.86
N ASN A 522 27.56 -28.59 29.93
CA ASN A 522 28.59 -29.64 30.08
C ASN A 522 28.05 -31.03 30.49
N GLY A 523 26.87 -31.44 29.98
CA GLY A 523 26.28 -32.76 30.26
C GLY A 523 25.39 -32.81 31.49
N GLU A 524 25.14 -31.67 32.16
CA GLU A 524 24.14 -31.61 33.22
C GLU A 524 22.75 -31.97 32.67
N VAL A 525 22.09 -32.90 33.35
CA VAL A 525 20.70 -33.30 33.07
C VAL A 525 19.88 -32.96 34.31
N PRO A 526 18.98 -31.96 34.24
CA PRO A 526 18.12 -31.60 35.36
C PRO A 526 17.20 -32.76 35.79
N PRO A 527 16.77 -32.80 37.06
CA PRO A 527 15.78 -33.78 37.50
C PRO A 527 14.48 -33.62 36.69
N ASN A 528 13.83 -34.75 36.37
CA ASN A 528 12.63 -34.82 35.54
C ASN A 528 12.82 -34.35 34.08
N ALA A 529 14.04 -34.44 33.54
CA ALA A 529 14.29 -34.26 32.11
C ALA A 529 13.49 -35.26 31.26
N VAL A 530 12.94 -34.77 30.16
CA VAL A 530 12.14 -35.58 29.24
C VAL A 530 13.05 -36.37 28.30
N VAL A 531 12.94 -37.70 28.36
CA VAL A 531 13.63 -38.62 27.45
C VAL A 531 12.98 -38.56 26.07
N GLY A 532 13.75 -38.19 25.06
CA GLY A 532 13.28 -38.10 23.68
C GLY A 532 13.71 -39.26 22.78
N GLY A 533 14.73 -40.01 23.20
CA GLY A 533 15.29 -41.10 22.41
C GLY A 533 16.32 -41.94 23.17
N SER A 534 17.00 -42.84 22.45
CA SER A 534 18.03 -43.71 23.03
C SER A 534 19.06 -44.11 21.98
N ASP A 535 20.34 -44.05 22.35
CA ASP A 535 21.50 -44.48 21.56
C ASP A 535 22.59 -45.00 22.50
N GLY A 536 22.46 -46.25 22.97
CA GLY A 536 23.33 -46.83 24.01
C GLY A 536 23.17 -46.23 25.42
N GLU A 537 22.72 -44.98 25.52
CA GLU A 537 22.26 -44.27 26.70
C GLU A 537 20.94 -43.52 26.41
N GLU A 538 20.28 -42.99 27.45
CA GLU A 538 19.08 -42.17 27.29
C GLU A 538 19.43 -40.80 26.69
N LEU A 539 18.71 -40.42 25.63
CA LEU A 539 18.85 -39.11 24.99
C LEU A 539 17.71 -38.20 25.46
N TYR A 540 18.06 -37.01 25.93
CA TYR A 540 17.10 -36.05 26.43
C TYR A 540 16.76 -34.99 25.39
N ILE A 541 15.54 -34.48 25.44
CA ILE A 541 15.09 -33.39 24.56
C ILE A 541 15.75 -32.10 25.04
N GLY A 542 16.59 -31.53 24.20
CA GLY A 542 17.20 -30.23 24.45
C GLY A 542 17.00 -29.26 23.30
N ARG A 543 17.40 -28.02 23.54
CA ARG A 543 17.52 -26.99 22.52
C ARG A 543 18.71 -26.09 22.81
N ALA A 544 19.31 -25.52 21.78
CA ALA A 544 20.46 -24.63 21.94
C ALA A 544 20.42 -23.49 20.93
N GLN A 545 21.03 -22.36 21.31
CA GLN A 545 21.15 -21.20 20.42
C GLN A 545 22.23 -21.45 19.36
N HIS A 546 21.94 -21.14 18.10
CA HIS A 546 22.90 -21.20 17.01
C HIS A 546 22.49 -20.28 15.84
N GLU A 547 23.41 -19.43 15.38
CA GLU A 547 23.21 -18.49 14.25
C GLU A 547 21.88 -17.72 14.33
N GLY A 548 21.54 -17.21 15.52
CA GLY A 548 20.31 -16.43 15.73
C GLY A 548 19.03 -17.25 15.95
N GLY A 549 19.04 -18.57 15.72
CA GLY A 549 17.92 -19.47 16.03
C GLY A 549 18.08 -20.26 17.33
N ILE A 550 16.96 -20.77 17.87
CA ILE A 550 16.91 -21.75 18.96
C ILE A 550 16.54 -23.10 18.35
N ILE A 551 17.48 -24.03 18.31
CA ILE A 551 17.35 -25.27 17.54
C ILE A 551 17.13 -26.46 18.49
N PRO A 552 16.03 -27.23 18.34
CA PRO A 552 15.83 -28.49 19.06
C PRO A 552 16.84 -29.57 18.65
N GLY A 553 17.25 -30.39 19.60
CA GLY A 553 18.27 -31.42 19.40
C GLY A 553 18.29 -32.47 20.51
N LYS A 554 19.35 -33.28 20.52
CA LYS A 554 19.58 -34.37 21.47
C LYS A 554 20.64 -33.98 22.50
N VAL A 555 20.35 -34.15 23.78
CA VAL A 555 21.34 -34.02 24.85
C VAL A 555 21.92 -35.39 25.15
N VAL A 556 23.24 -35.50 25.05
CA VAL A 556 23.99 -36.72 25.33
C VAL A 556 24.83 -36.47 26.58
N ALA A 557 24.38 -36.99 27.72
CA ALA A 557 24.98 -36.69 29.02
C ALA A 557 26.45 -37.11 29.09
N SER A 558 26.78 -38.31 28.58
CA SER A 558 28.15 -38.82 28.58
C SER A 558 29.13 -37.99 27.73
N HIS A 559 28.64 -37.33 26.67
CA HIS A 559 29.45 -36.48 25.78
C HIS A 559 29.56 -35.04 26.30
N GLY A 560 28.73 -34.65 27.26
CA GLY A 560 28.77 -33.30 27.82
C GLY A 560 28.13 -32.22 26.95
N VAL A 561 27.37 -32.58 25.90
CA VAL A 561 26.88 -31.62 24.89
C VAL A 561 25.44 -31.90 24.43
N CYS A 562 24.79 -30.85 23.95
CA CYS A 562 23.58 -30.94 23.12
C CYS A 562 23.98 -30.87 21.65
N TYR A 563 23.59 -31.87 20.87
CA TYR A 563 23.78 -31.86 19.43
C TYR A 563 22.54 -31.33 18.74
N ILE A 564 22.72 -30.33 17.88
CA ILE A 564 21.65 -29.74 17.08
C ILE A 564 21.92 -29.92 15.58
N PRO A 565 20.89 -30.22 14.78
CA PRO A 565 21.01 -30.29 13.32
C PRO A 565 20.90 -28.87 12.73
N TRP A 566 21.95 -28.41 12.04
CA TRP A 566 21.91 -27.11 11.35
C TRP A 566 23.00 -27.01 10.27
N GLY A 567 22.64 -26.47 9.11
CA GLY A 567 23.60 -26.18 8.03
C GLY A 567 24.23 -27.43 7.40
N GLY A 568 23.53 -28.57 7.38
CA GLY A 568 24.04 -29.84 6.85
C GLY A 568 24.94 -30.62 7.83
N VAL A 569 25.22 -30.07 9.01
CA VAL A 569 26.14 -30.67 9.99
C VAL A 569 25.51 -30.84 11.38
N GLU A 570 26.05 -31.79 12.14
CA GLU A 570 25.73 -31.98 13.56
C GLU A 570 26.59 -31.02 14.39
N ASN A 571 25.96 -30.03 15.03
CA ASN A 571 26.66 -29.02 15.81
C ASN A 571 26.59 -29.36 17.31
N SER A 572 27.75 -29.50 17.96
CA SER A 572 27.84 -29.71 19.41
C SER A 572 27.78 -28.38 20.18
N LYS A 573 26.90 -28.28 21.17
CA LYS A 573 26.74 -27.12 22.04
C LYS A 573 26.93 -27.51 23.50
N ALA A 574 27.85 -26.84 24.19
CA ALA A 574 28.12 -27.05 25.62
C ALA A 574 27.10 -26.34 26.53
N GLU A 575 26.44 -25.29 26.02
CA GLU A 575 25.37 -24.56 26.70
C GLU A 575 24.05 -24.82 25.97
N TYR A 576 23.04 -25.27 26.71
CA TYR A 576 21.75 -25.68 26.15
C TYR A 576 20.64 -25.59 27.20
N GLU A 577 19.40 -25.78 26.78
CA GLU A 577 18.25 -25.94 27.67
C GLU A 577 17.66 -27.34 27.50
N VAL A 578 17.24 -27.95 28.59
CA VAL A 578 16.62 -29.28 28.64
C VAL A 578 15.13 -29.13 28.95
N LEU A 579 14.29 -29.90 28.27
CA LEU A 579 12.86 -29.95 28.55
C LEU A 579 12.61 -30.80 29.80
N CYS A 580 11.90 -30.24 30.78
CA CYS A 580 11.57 -30.89 32.05
C CYS A 580 10.06 -30.83 32.35
N ASP A 581 9.58 -31.77 33.17
CA ASP A 581 8.22 -31.77 33.74
C ASP A 581 7.07 -31.65 32.71
N PHE A 582 7.29 -32.13 31.47
CA PHE A 582 6.28 -32.09 30.41
C PHE A 582 5.85 -33.50 29.99
N ASN A 583 4.59 -33.85 30.30
CA ASN A 583 4.00 -35.16 30.01
C ASN A 583 3.46 -35.26 28.57
N GLY A 584 4.29 -35.01 27.57
CA GLY A 584 3.91 -35.14 26.16
C GLY A 584 4.06 -36.57 25.64
N THR A 585 3.60 -36.81 24.41
CA THR A 585 3.79 -38.08 23.71
C THR A 585 4.27 -37.85 22.29
N PHE A 586 4.98 -38.83 21.72
CA PHE A 586 5.38 -38.80 20.32
C PHE A 586 4.30 -39.47 19.46
N VAL A 587 3.86 -38.77 18.42
CA VAL A 587 2.86 -39.27 17.47
C VAL A 587 3.43 -39.27 16.05
N PRO A 588 3.10 -40.25 15.19
CA PRO A 588 3.57 -40.27 13.81
C PRO A 588 3.08 -39.05 13.02
N ALA A 589 3.97 -38.46 12.24
CA ALA A 589 3.71 -37.34 11.33
C ALA A 589 4.56 -37.49 10.06
N SER A 590 4.13 -36.84 8.97
CA SER A 590 4.85 -36.88 7.71
C SER A 590 4.73 -35.56 6.97
N GLY A 591 5.81 -35.14 6.29
CA GLY A 591 5.79 -33.91 5.50
C GLY A 591 5.59 -32.66 6.36
N SER A 592 4.73 -31.76 5.89
CA SER A 592 4.35 -30.51 6.56
C SER A 592 3.10 -30.65 7.46
N ASP A 593 2.64 -31.88 7.73
CA ASP A 593 1.44 -32.13 8.54
C ASP A 593 1.77 -32.10 10.04
N ILE A 594 1.74 -30.89 10.62
CA ILE A 594 2.06 -30.64 12.03
C ILE A 594 0.76 -30.67 12.86
N PRO A 595 0.60 -31.60 13.82
CA PRO A 595 -0.55 -31.64 14.69
C PRO A 595 -0.71 -30.31 15.46
N PRO A 596 -1.94 -29.79 15.65
CA PRO A 596 -2.17 -28.55 16.40
C PRO A 596 -1.69 -28.59 17.86
N THR A 597 -1.50 -29.79 18.41
CA THR A 597 -0.99 -30.05 19.76
C THR A 597 0.53 -30.20 19.82
N ALA A 598 1.24 -30.06 18.70
CA ALA A 598 2.70 -30.15 18.67
C ALA A 598 3.33 -29.05 19.53
N LEU A 599 4.29 -29.42 20.38
CA LEU A 599 4.96 -28.49 21.28
C LEU A 599 6.01 -27.68 20.49
N PRO A 600 5.86 -26.35 20.37
CA PRO A 600 6.91 -25.51 19.81
C PRO A 600 8.10 -25.48 20.77
N ALA A 601 9.28 -25.80 20.26
CA ALA A 601 10.49 -25.93 21.08
C ALA A 601 11.60 -24.98 20.68
N GLY A 602 11.53 -24.39 19.50
CA GLY A 602 12.55 -23.50 19.00
C GLY A 602 12.04 -22.59 17.90
N GLU A 603 12.95 -21.81 17.34
CA GLU A 603 12.68 -20.86 16.26
C GLU A 603 13.90 -20.85 15.34
N SER A 604 13.69 -20.87 14.02
CA SER A 604 14.77 -20.74 13.03
C SER A 604 15.36 -19.32 13.05
N GLU A 605 16.45 -19.09 12.32
CA GLU A 605 17.04 -17.76 12.15
C GLU A 605 16.07 -16.75 11.48
N ASP A 606 15.10 -17.24 10.70
CA ASP A 606 14.07 -16.45 10.00
C ASP A 606 12.77 -16.31 10.80
N GLY A 607 12.73 -16.79 12.04
CA GLY A 607 11.55 -16.69 12.90
C GLY A 607 10.51 -17.81 12.73
N GLU A 608 10.86 -18.91 12.04
CA GLU A 608 9.96 -20.04 11.84
C GLU A 608 9.90 -20.92 13.11
N PRO A 609 8.71 -21.24 13.66
CA PRO A 609 8.61 -22.14 14.80
C PRO A 609 9.11 -23.55 14.46
N LEU A 610 10.04 -24.04 15.25
CA LEU A 610 10.60 -25.39 15.17
C LEU A 610 9.95 -26.28 16.23
N PHE A 611 9.60 -27.50 15.83
CA PHE A 611 8.99 -28.49 16.72
C PHE A 611 9.95 -29.63 17.02
N ILE A 612 9.67 -30.39 18.09
CA ILE A 612 10.48 -31.55 18.46
C ILE A 612 10.02 -32.74 17.63
N GLY A 613 10.93 -33.25 16.82
CA GLY A 613 10.74 -34.52 16.11
C GLY A 613 11.73 -35.56 16.60
N ARG A 614 11.42 -36.82 16.35
CA ARG A 614 12.38 -37.91 16.46
C ARG A 614 12.22 -38.89 15.31
N VAL A 615 13.31 -39.56 14.97
CA VAL A 615 13.37 -40.56 13.91
C VAL A 615 14.11 -41.78 14.45
N ASN A 616 13.65 -42.98 14.07
CA ASN A 616 14.40 -44.21 14.26
C ASN A 616 15.35 -44.41 13.06
N HIS A 617 16.64 -44.25 13.28
CA HIS A 617 17.68 -44.37 12.26
C HIS A 617 18.82 -45.27 12.74
N GLU A 618 19.18 -46.28 11.95
CA GLU A 618 20.24 -47.26 12.26
C GLU A 618 20.10 -47.96 13.63
N GLY A 619 18.86 -48.14 14.12
CA GLY A 619 18.58 -48.77 15.42
C GLY A 619 18.65 -47.80 16.61
N THR A 620 18.87 -46.52 16.36
CA THR A 620 18.86 -45.45 17.37
C THR A 620 17.60 -44.60 17.22
N VAL A 621 17.02 -44.16 18.32
CA VAL A 621 15.91 -43.19 18.30
C VAL A 621 16.48 -41.84 18.63
N THR A 622 16.53 -40.94 17.66
CA THR A 622 17.25 -39.66 17.77
C THR A 622 16.30 -38.47 17.62
N VAL A 623 16.44 -37.49 18.53
CA VAL A 623 15.67 -36.25 18.55
C VAL A 623 16.31 -35.19 17.65
N GLY A 624 15.48 -34.38 16.99
CA GLY A 624 15.93 -33.23 16.23
C GLY A 624 14.82 -32.21 15.99
N LYS A 625 15.02 -31.37 14.96
CA LYS A 625 14.10 -30.27 14.63
C LYS A 625 13.15 -30.68 13.52
N VAL A 626 11.86 -30.45 13.70
CA VAL A 626 10.89 -30.46 12.61
C VAL A 626 10.74 -29.03 12.11
N GLN A 627 11.00 -28.85 10.82
CA GLN A 627 10.87 -27.56 10.16
C GLN A 627 9.69 -27.60 9.17
N PRO A 628 8.54 -27.00 9.52
CA PRO A 628 7.30 -27.10 8.74
C PRO A 628 7.46 -26.69 7.27
N SER A 629 8.21 -25.62 6.99
CA SER A 629 8.45 -25.07 5.65
C SER A 629 9.24 -26.03 4.75
N HIS A 630 10.13 -26.82 5.34
CA HIS A 630 10.92 -27.83 4.63
C HIS A 630 10.18 -29.18 4.53
N GLY A 631 9.15 -29.38 5.37
CA GLY A 631 8.36 -30.61 5.39
C GLY A 631 9.15 -31.84 5.83
N VAL A 632 10.18 -31.67 6.65
CA VAL A 632 11.05 -32.76 7.12
C VAL A 632 11.44 -32.57 8.59
N CYS A 633 11.75 -33.68 9.25
CA CYS A 633 12.48 -33.72 10.51
C CYS A 633 13.96 -33.89 10.22
N TYR A 634 14.78 -32.97 10.71
CA TYR A 634 16.22 -33.08 10.68
C TYR A 634 16.71 -33.66 12.00
N ILE A 635 17.56 -34.70 11.95
CA ILE A 635 18.24 -35.23 13.13
C ILE A 635 19.75 -34.99 13.02
N PRO A 636 20.43 -34.70 14.13
CA PRO A 636 21.89 -34.70 14.19
C PRO A 636 22.35 -36.16 14.37
N TYR A 637 23.09 -36.71 13.41
CA TYR A 637 23.60 -38.08 13.48
C TYR A 637 24.89 -38.23 12.67
N GLY A 638 25.91 -38.89 13.27
CA GLY A 638 27.15 -39.20 12.58
C GLY A 638 27.94 -37.99 12.07
N GLY A 639 27.85 -36.83 12.73
CA GLY A 639 28.48 -35.58 12.28
C GLY A 639 27.70 -34.80 11.22
N GLN A 640 26.54 -35.30 10.78
CA GLN A 640 25.72 -34.70 9.73
C GLN A 640 24.32 -34.32 10.21
N GLU A 641 23.70 -33.38 9.51
CA GLU A 641 22.27 -33.12 9.60
C GLU A 641 21.54 -33.98 8.56
N MET A 642 20.73 -34.93 9.03
CA MET A 642 20.02 -35.87 8.16
C MET A 642 18.53 -35.55 8.12
N ALA A 643 17.94 -35.48 6.93
CA ALA A 643 16.54 -35.11 6.72
C ALA A 643 15.64 -36.34 6.49
N PHE A 644 14.50 -36.38 7.18
CA PHE A 644 13.51 -37.45 7.05
C PHE A 644 12.10 -36.87 6.86
N SER A 645 11.38 -37.37 5.86
CA SER A 645 9.99 -36.98 5.58
C SER A 645 8.98 -37.64 6.52
N ASP A 646 9.31 -38.82 7.05
CA ASP A 646 8.49 -39.56 8.01
C ASP A 646 9.17 -39.55 9.38
N TYR A 647 8.45 -39.09 10.40
CA TYR A 647 8.99 -38.89 11.74
C TYR A 647 7.89 -39.01 12.80
N GLU A 648 8.28 -38.99 14.08
CA GLU A 648 7.34 -38.79 15.17
C GLU A 648 7.51 -37.39 15.76
N ILE A 649 6.42 -36.68 16.03
CA ILE A 649 6.43 -35.33 16.58
C ILE A 649 5.92 -35.33 18.01
N TYR A 650 6.54 -34.51 18.87
CA TYR A 650 6.18 -34.42 20.27
C TYR A 650 4.98 -33.50 20.47
N VAL A 651 3.89 -34.03 21.01
CA VAL A 651 2.63 -33.32 21.24
C VAL A 651 2.30 -33.23 22.72
N SER A 652 1.59 -32.17 23.10
CA SER A 652 0.98 -32.04 24.42
C SER A 652 -0.05 -33.15 24.66
N PRO A 653 -0.22 -33.62 25.91
CA PRO A 653 -1.19 -34.65 26.27
C PRO A 653 -2.65 -34.23 26.03
#